data_AF-A0A553I1N4-F1
#
_entry.id   AF-A0A553I1N4-F1
#
_cell.length_a   1.000
_cell.length_b   1.000
_cell.length_c   1.000
_cell.angle_alpha   90.00
_cell.angle_beta   90.00
_cell.angle_gamma   90.00
#
_symmetry.space_group_name_H-M   'P 1'
#
loop_
_entity.id
_entity.type
_entity.pdbx_description
1 polymer ?
#
loop_
_entity_poly.entity_id
_entity_poly.type
_entity_poly.pdbx_seq_one_letter_code
_entity_poly.pdbx_strand_id
1 'polypeptide(L)'
;MFRQASLDSQTPNRDMRRVEELLKELREGDFGRGLRDEVKSTALLIKQKQANNEKMKQRHDLLERKIKLVSDLTSLVWDASGTSGEWKGLEQLEQKEFESILELVIGKEGSLDRIRNMSPDAMGRLKNLEAEIVEQRLSEKIADLEAKISRIRTERNDARTSRTDALAERNEALTERDSMQAKRDAVRKRADDAEIEIATLSKELEDHKALLKTKISRLDALEKEAELIREENLKSGSENTELGDSLTAAYASLKEAEEKLKVKGASLDDTMAKLKEVTERKAHVDGLVVEKDERVAQLRDTLRARDTELLRLFKEKLDAWLASKEAKEAAVASRREHDQRIKQLQDEAKKALDDQAALHSEQMQEMQVVVNNALREKQALDSNNADMRHDLCDRDITIISLRKKAIEDREAKETAQKEVDACTAELDHQRQQGESTIAERDQQIEEALRQKEERELELERVSLELEKVKEELTTKSLALTEIKDQQQSDSTANKAIQERLAKIFMAQSGCQQSDIGRWLTFVKVAGQADLVSCGDQLTAQGRTWTILQQWDSQTVTSLSAAVDTVEELLVRLYGKVGETEMDDETIDLVRRLVVSAETIGQVPFSLVRFVIGECLGLVEKSSDYHAVAVAFGLYQLVSLISRRCSQDVGELQQRLESMLSDQSTSLGTLLLLLGSDNGLGLKGRIRKGQELSLPEGVVVPARYCLEQDVAVLVLPESSGFVWVLELATNGIRRVKAGRLAVVENYEWRLTAIEGDQDIILPSEDWEWYCEMIGGA
;
A
#
# COMPACT_ATOMS: atom_id res chain seq x y z
N MET A 1 -61.18 26.40 -23.53
CA MET A 1 -59.77 26.05 -23.25
C MET A 1 -59.22 25.14 -24.35
N PHE A 2 -58.90 25.70 -25.52
CA PHE A 2 -58.09 25.04 -26.55
C PHE A 2 -57.49 26.15 -27.43
N ARG A 3 -56.37 26.71 -26.96
CA ARG A 3 -55.45 27.60 -27.69
C ARG A 3 -54.07 27.41 -27.07
N GLN A 4 -53.28 26.47 -27.60
CA GLN A 4 -51.81 26.52 -27.67
C GLN A 4 -51.27 25.16 -28.13
N ALA A 5 -51.00 25.05 -29.43
CA ALA A 5 -50.04 24.13 -30.01
C ALA A 5 -49.77 24.56 -31.45
N SER A 6 -49.20 25.76 -31.61
CA SER A 6 -48.59 26.19 -32.86
C SER A 6 -47.38 27.02 -32.48
N LEU A 7 -46.22 26.36 -32.41
CA LEU A 7 -44.87 26.88 -32.45
C LEU A 7 -43.93 25.73 -32.04
N ASP A 8 -43.38 25.03 -33.04
CA ASP A 8 -42.00 24.52 -33.05
C ASP A 8 -41.78 23.65 -34.30
N SER A 9 -41.61 24.32 -35.45
CA SER A 9 -41.12 23.72 -36.69
C SER A 9 -39.72 24.22 -37.08
N GLN A 10 -38.91 24.64 -36.09
CA GLN A 10 -37.51 25.07 -36.29
C GLN A 10 -36.45 24.14 -35.68
N THR A 11 -36.76 22.86 -35.47
CA THR A 11 -35.83 21.86 -34.91
C THR A 11 -34.76 21.27 -35.84
N PRO A 12 -34.81 21.30 -37.20
CA PRO A 12 -33.77 20.64 -38.01
C PRO A 12 -32.37 21.25 -37.90
N ASN A 13 -32.28 22.54 -37.52
CA ASN A 13 -31.02 23.28 -37.48
C ASN A 13 -30.23 23.08 -36.16
N ARG A 14 -30.90 22.60 -35.10
CA ARG A 14 -30.27 22.43 -33.79
C ARG A 14 -29.42 21.16 -33.74
N ASP A 15 -29.90 20.09 -34.36
CA ASP A 15 -29.18 18.81 -34.45
C ASP A 15 -27.94 18.90 -35.35
N MET A 16 -28.01 19.68 -36.45
CA MET A 16 -26.87 19.94 -37.33
C MET A 16 -25.77 20.74 -36.62
N ARG A 17 -26.12 21.80 -35.86
CA ARG A 17 -25.13 22.54 -35.07
C ARG A 17 -24.46 21.67 -34.01
N ARG A 18 -25.22 20.78 -33.35
CA ARG A 18 -24.68 19.88 -32.34
C ARG A 18 -23.75 18.81 -32.94
N VAL A 19 -24.06 18.31 -34.15
CA VAL A 19 -23.17 17.40 -34.89
C VAL A 19 -21.92 18.13 -35.39
N GLU A 20 -22.03 19.39 -35.80
CA GLU A 20 -20.89 20.22 -36.21
C GLU A 20 -19.97 20.58 -35.02
N GLU A 21 -20.52 20.86 -33.84
CA GLU A 21 -19.77 21.04 -32.59
C GLU A 21 -19.05 19.75 -32.19
N LEU A 22 -19.73 18.60 -32.21
CA LEU A 22 -19.09 17.30 -31.92
C LEU A 22 -17.99 16.94 -32.94
N LEU A 23 -18.17 17.28 -34.22
CA LEU A 23 -17.15 17.10 -35.26
C LEU A 23 -15.97 18.08 -35.13
N LYS A 24 -16.14 19.17 -34.38
CA LYS A 24 -15.07 20.12 -34.06
C LYS A 24 -14.28 19.61 -32.84
N GLU A 25 -14.97 19.17 -31.79
CA GLU A 25 -14.36 18.53 -30.62
C GLU A 25 -13.60 17.24 -30.99
N LEU A 26 -14.13 16.41 -31.90
CA LEU A 26 -13.47 15.21 -32.42
C LEU A 26 -12.25 15.48 -33.33
N ARG A 27 -12.11 16.71 -33.83
CA ARG A 27 -10.91 17.15 -34.58
C ARG A 27 -9.81 17.67 -33.66
N GLU A 28 -10.18 18.15 -32.48
CA GLU A 28 -9.26 18.73 -31.49
C GLU A 28 -8.83 17.70 -30.42
N GLY A 29 -9.56 16.59 -30.26
CA GLY A 29 -9.23 15.50 -29.33
C GLY A 29 -8.73 14.19 -29.98
N ASP A 30 -7.86 13.47 -29.25
CA ASP A 30 -7.24 12.19 -29.64
C ASP A 30 -8.21 11.00 -29.51
N PHE A 31 -9.33 11.04 -30.24
CA PHE A 31 -10.31 9.96 -30.24
C PHE A 31 -10.02 8.89 -31.30
N GLY A 32 -10.22 7.60 -30.97
CA GLY A 32 -9.95 6.47 -31.86
C GLY A 32 -10.68 6.55 -33.21
N ARG A 33 -10.06 6.01 -34.27
CA ARG A 33 -10.56 6.06 -35.67
C ARG A 33 -12.02 5.61 -35.83
N GLY A 34 -12.48 4.62 -35.06
CA GLY A 34 -13.84 4.08 -35.17
C GLY A 34 -14.95 5.10 -34.89
N LEU A 35 -14.79 5.94 -33.85
CA LEU A 35 -15.81 6.94 -33.49
C LEU A 35 -15.94 8.04 -34.55
N ARG A 36 -14.82 8.40 -35.21
CA ARG A 36 -14.81 9.40 -36.28
C ARG A 36 -15.55 8.93 -37.52
N ASP A 37 -15.46 7.65 -37.86
CA ASP A 37 -16.12 7.10 -39.04
C ASP A 37 -17.63 6.93 -38.81
N GLU A 38 -18.05 6.59 -37.59
CA GLU A 38 -19.47 6.47 -37.22
C GLU A 38 -20.19 7.83 -37.20
N VAL A 39 -19.53 8.87 -36.67
CA VAL A 39 -20.07 10.25 -36.70
C VAL A 39 -20.14 10.80 -38.13
N LYS A 40 -19.14 10.52 -38.98
CA LYS A 40 -19.19 10.87 -40.41
C LYS A 40 -20.35 10.17 -41.13
N SER A 41 -20.55 8.87 -40.87
CA SER A 41 -21.65 8.10 -41.46
C SER A 41 -23.01 8.69 -41.08
N THR A 42 -23.19 9.05 -39.81
CA THR A 42 -24.44 9.62 -39.29
C THR A 42 -24.70 11.01 -39.86
N ALA A 43 -23.67 11.86 -39.97
CA ALA A 43 -23.77 13.17 -40.60
C ALA A 43 -24.16 13.08 -42.09
N LEU A 44 -23.66 12.07 -42.81
CA LEU A 44 -23.99 11.83 -44.22
C LEU A 44 -25.46 11.41 -44.40
N LEU A 45 -25.96 10.56 -43.49
CA LEU A 45 -27.35 10.10 -43.46
C LEU A 45 -28.33 11.24 -43.16
N ILE A 46 -27.97 12.15 -42.24
CA ILE A 46 -28.77 13.35 -41.92
C ILE A 46 -28.83 14.29 -43.13
N LYS A 47 -27.71 14.55 -43.81
CA LYS A 47 -27.67 15.38 -45.04
C LYS A 47 -28.52 14.77 -46.15
N GLN A 48 -28.48 13.46 -46.34
CA GLN A 48 -29.29 12.77 -47.34
C GLN A 48 -30.79 12.87 -47.03
N LYS A 49 -31.18 12.77 -45.75
CA LYS A 49 -32.57 12.93 -45.31
C LYS A 49 -33.07 14.37 -45.50
N GLN A 50 -32.25 15.37 -45.20
CA GLN A 50 -32.58 16.78 -45.46
C GLN A 50 -32.76 17.06 -46.96
N ALA A 51 -31.86 16.56 -47.81
CA ALA A 51 -31.98 16.73 -49.26
C ALA A 51 -33.25 16.08 -49.84
N ASN A 52 -33.65 14.92 -49.31
CA ASN A 52 -34.91 14.27 -49.71
C ASN A 52 -36.15 15.03 -49.22
N ASN A 53 -36.12 15.55 -47.99
CA ASN A 53 -37.22 16.37 -47.46
C ASN A 53 -37.38 17.68 -48.26
N GLU A 54 -36.28 18.33 -48.65
CA GLU A 54 -36.32 19.54 -49.47
C GLU A 54 -36.91 19.25 -50.86
N LYS A 55 -36.53 18.13 -51.48
CA LYS A 55 -37.13 17.68 -52.76
C LYS A 55 -38.63 17.39 -52.64
N MET A 56 -39.07 16.78 -51.53
CA MET A 56 -40.49 16.52 -51.27
C MET A 56 -41.27 17.82 -51.05
N LYS A 57 -40.69 18.79 -50.33
CA LYS A 57 -41.27 20.12 -50.14
C LYS A 57 -41.41 20.86 -51.46
N GLN A 58 -40.38 20.86 -52.31
CA GLN A 58 -40.44 21.45 -53.66
C GLN A 58 -41.53 20.81 -54.53
N ARG A 59 -41.74 19.49 -54.45
CA ARG A 59 -42.84 18.80 -55.15
C ARG A 59 -44.21 19.20 -54.61
N HIS A 60 -44.34 19.34 -53.30
CA HIS A 60 -45.57 19.80 -52.66
C HIS A 60 -45.92 21.23 -53.08
N ASP A 61 -44.97 22.16 -53.00
CA ASP A 61 -45.14 23.56 -53.41
C ASP A 61 -45.53 23.67 -54.89
N LEU A 62 -44.96 22.82 -55.75
CA LEU A 62 -45.30 22.77 -57.18
C LEU A 62 -46.75 22.28 -57.40
N LEU A 63 -47.17 21.24 -56.68
CA LEU A 63 -48.53 20.73 -56.74
C LEU A 63 -49.54 21.76 -56.21
N GLU A 64 -49.23 22.43 -55.12
CA GLU A 64 -50.08 23.46 -54.54
C GLU A 64 -50.25 24.66 -55.47
N ARG A 65 -49.19 25.09 -56.17
CA ARG A 65 -49.29 26.09 -57.24
C ARG A 65 -50.14 25.62 -58.42
N LYS A 66 -50.04 24.36 -58.84
CA LYS A 66 -50.88 23.81 -59.92
C LYS A 66 -52.35 23.75 -59.53
N ILE A 67 -52.64 23.31 -58.30
CA ILE A 67 -54.01 23.30 -57.75
C ILE A 67 -54.57 24.72 -57.69
N LYS A 68 -53.76 25.69 -57.23
CA LYS A 68 -54.15 27.10 -57.20
C LYS A 68 -54.43 27.64 -58.60
N LEU A 69 -53.57 27.35 -59.58
CA LEU A 69 -53.76 27.79 -60.96
C LEU A 69 -55.04 27.21 -61.58
N VAL A 70 -55.34 25.94 -61.30
CA VAL A 70 -56.60 25.30 -61.72
C VAL A 70 -57.78 25.94 -60.99
N SER A 71 -57.70 26.19 -59.69
CA SER A 71 -58.75 26.87 -58.92
C SER A 71 -59.02 28.29 -59.44
N ASP A 72 -57.96 29.03 -59.78
CA ASP A 72 -58.04 30.38 -60.33
C ASP A 72 -58.66 30.35 -61.74
N LEU A 73 -58.30 29.37 -62.58
CA LEU A 73 -58.93 29.15 -63.90
C LEU A 73 -60.40 28.77 -63.79
N THR A 74 -60.75 27.86 -62.87
CA THR A 74 -62.15 27.47 -62.61
C THR A 74 -62.96 28.65 -62.10
N SER A 75 -62.37 29.52 -61.26
CA SER A 75 -63.02 30.75 -60.78
C SER A 75 -63.20 31.77 -61.90
N LEU A 76 -62.21 31.92 -62.79
CA LEU A 76 -62.30 32.79 -63.98
C LEU A 76 -63.39 32.32 -64.96
N VAL A 77 -63.54 31.00 -65.14
CA VAL A 77 -64.60 30.40 -65.96
C VAL A 77 -65.98 30.54 -65.28
N TRP A 78 -66.03 30.43 -63.96
CA TRP A 78 -67.25 30.64 -63.18
C TRP A 78 -67.71 32.11 -63.21
N ASP A 79 -66.78 33.05 -63.12
CA ASP A 79 -67.06 34.49 -63.21
C ASP A 79 -67.41 34.92 -64.66
N ALA A 80 -66.84 34.26 -65.69
CA ALA A 80 -67.19 34.48 -67.09
C ALA A 80 -68.54 33.86 -67.52
N SER A 81 -69.04 32.88 -66.76
CA SER A 81 -70.37 32.26 -66.97
C SER A 81 -71.50 32.96 -66.18
N GLY A 82 -71.15 34.02 -65.42
CA GLY A 82 -72.05 34.81 -64.60
C GLY A 82 -72.81 35.94 -65.31
N THR A 83 -72.93 35.93 -66.64
CA THR A 83 -73.89 36.77 -67.37
C THR A 83 -75.05 35.95 -67.91
N SER A 84 -76.20 36.18 -67.29
CA SER A 84 -77.52 35.68 -67.64
C SER A 84 -77.91 35.90 -69.11
N GLY A 85 -78.50 34.87 -69.71
CA GLY A 85 -79.37 35.03 -70.89
C GLY A 85 -79.12 34.01 -71.99
N GLU A 86 -80.13 33.16 -72.24
CA GLU A 86 -80.36 32.46 -73.51
C GLU A 86 -79.49 31.23 -73.84
N TRP A 87 -79.76 30.11 -73.16
CA TRP A 87 -79.48 28.75 -73.67
C TRP A 87 -80.78 28.07 -74.13
N LYS A 88 -81.46 28.67 -75.10
CA LYS A 88 -82.54 28.03 -75.88
C LYS A 88 -82.11 27.71 -77.33
N GLY A 89 -80.81 27.70 -77.59
CA GLY A 89 -80.23 27.46 -78.93
C GLY A 89 -79.54 26.10 -79.15
N LEU A 90 -79.33 25.28 -78.10
CA LEU A 90 -78.58 24.02 -78.24
C LEU A 90 -79.44 22.75 -78.38
N GLU A 91 -80.73 22.82 -78.06
CA GLU A 91 -81.66 21.68 -78.22
C GLU A 91 -82.03 21.42 -79.71
N GLN A 92 -81.59 22.29 -80.63
CA GLN A 92 -81.78 22.14 -82.09
C GLN A 92 -80.49 21.78 -82.86
N LEU A 93 -79.34 21.70 -82.18
CA LEU A 93 -78.07 21.26 -82.77
C LEU A 93 -77.75 19.79 -82.44
N GLU A 94 -78.15 19.31 -81.25
CA GLU A 94 -78.03 17.88 -80.90
C GLU A 94 -78.95 16.96 -81.74
N GLN A 95 -80.03 17.50 -82.31
CA GLN A 95 -80.94 16.70 -83.15
C GLN A 95 -80.43 16.52 -84.60
N LYS A 96 -79.52 17.40 -85.08
CA LYS A 96 -78.91 17.30 -86.42
C LYS A 96 -77.60 16.50 -86.43
N GLU A 97 -76.84 16.50 -85.35
CA GLU A 97 -75.64 15.65 -85.22
C GLU A 97 -75.98 14.21 -84.82
N PHE A 98 -77.08 13.98 -84.11
CA PHE A 98 -77.59 12.63 -83.84
C PHE A 98 -78.13 11.94 -85.11
N GLU A 99 -78.71 12.68 -86.05
CA GLU A 99 -79.11 12.17 -87.37
C GLU A 99 -77.90 11.87 -88.28
N SER A 100 -76.80 12.63 -88.17
CA SER A 100 -75.58 12.41 -88.96
C SER A 100 -74.71 11.24 -88.46
N ILE A 101 -74.79 10.88 -87.17
CA ILE A 101 -74.13 9.69 -86.59
C ILE A 101 -74.94 8.41 -86.86
N LEU A 102 -76.27 8.51 -86.98
CA LEU A 102 -77.13 7.42 -87.43
C LEU A 102 -76.89 7.01 -88.90
N GLU A 103 -76.42 7.93 -89.76
CA GLU A 103 -75.97 7.61 -91.13
C GLU A 103 -74.56 7.00 -91.19
N LEU A 104 -73.72 7.21 -90.16
CA LEU A 104 -72.32 6.73 -90.13
C LEU A 104 -72.15 5.35 -89.46
N VAL A 105 -73.16 4.87 -88.73
CA VAL A 105 -73.19 3.53 -88.11
C VAL A 105 -74.01 2.51 -88.95
N ILE A 106 -74.68 2.94 -90.02
CA ILE A 106 -75.31 2.05 -91.01
C ILE A 106 -74.29 1.78 -92.13
N GLY A 107 -73.27 0.98 -91.80
CA GLY A 107 -72.19 0.63 -92.70
C GLY A 107 -71.63 -0.75 -92.42
N LYS A 108 -72.47 -1.78 -92.69
CA LYS A 108 -72.19 -3.24 -92.83
C LYS A 108 -72.90 -4.14 -91.81
N GLU A 109 -74.09 -4.58 -92.23
CA GLU A 109 -74.60 -5.97 -92.27
C GLU A 109 -74.09 -6.97 -91.20
N GLY A 110 -74.91 -7.62 -90.39
CA GLY A 110 -76.37 -7.66 -90.38
C GLY A 110 -76.88 -8.40 -89.14
N SER A 111 -77.81 -7.77 -88.43
CA SER A 111 -78.89 -8.36 -87.61
C SER A 111 -79.71 -7.22 -86.97
N LEU A 112 -79.93 -6.13 -87.72
CA LEU A 112 -80.56 -4.91 -87.22
C LEU A 112 -82.09 -5.01 -87.08
N ASP A 113 -82.73 -6.02 -87.68
CA ASP A 113 -84.19 -6.18 -87.55
C ASP A 113 -84.64 -6.68 -86.17
N ARG A 114 -83.74 -7.29 -85.38
CA ARG A 114 -84.02 -7.63 -83.97
C ARG A 114 -83.75 -6.48 -83.00
N ILE A 115 -82.81 -5.59 -83.32
CA ILE A 115 -82.45 -4.44 -82.47
C ILE A 115 -83.34 -3.22 -82.76
N ARG A 116 -83.82 -3.03 -84.00
CA ARG A 116 -84.78 -1.95 -84.33
C ARG A 116 -86.13 -2.08 -83.63
N ASN A 117 -86.51 -3.29 -83.21
CA ASN A 117 -87.74 -3.56 -82.46
C ASN A 117 -87.50 -3.87 -80.98
N MET A 118 -86.26 -3.72 -80.50
CA MET A 118 -86.00 -3.80 -79.07
C MET A 118 -86.51 -2.51 -78.43
N SER A 119 -87.44 -2.65 -77.46
CA SER A 119 -87.93 -1.48 -76.73
C SER A 119 -86.77 -0.76 -76.05
N PRO A 120 -86.90 0.54 -75.75
CA PRO A 120 -85.89 1.30 -74.99
C PRO A 120 -85.44 0.58 -73.71
N ASP A 121 -86.36 -0.20 -73.13
CA ASP A 121 -86.17 -1.04 -71.97
C ASP A 121 -85.21 -2.22 -72.21
N ALA A 122 -85.22 -2.81 -73.40
CA ALA A 122 -84.30 -3.87 -73.81
C ALA A 122 -82.90 -3.32 -74.16
N MET A 123 -82.82 -2.11 -74.71
CA MET A 123 -81.54 -1.44 -74.98
C MET A 123 -80.87 -0.96 -73.69
N GLY A 124 -81.65 -0.45 -72.72
CA GLY A 124 -81.17 -0.14 -71.38
C GLY A 124 -80.65 -1.37 -70.64
N ARG A 125 -81.34 -2.51 -70.75
CA ARG A 125 -80.86 -3.80 -70.21
C ARG A 125 -79.55 -4.26 -70.84
N LEU A 126 -79.34 -4.02 -72.13
CA LEU A 126 -78.12 -4.42 -72.83
C LEU A 126 -76.91 -3.55 -72.44
N LYS A 127 -77.09 -2.24 -72.30
CA LYS A 127 -76.05 -1.34 -71.74
C LYS A 127 -75.72 -1.67 -70.29
N ASN A 128 -76.73 -2.01 -69.50
CA ASN A 128 -76.53 -2.45 -68.12
C ASN A 128 -75.80 -3.80 -68.06
N LEU A 129 -76.12 -4.75 -68.95
CA LEU A 129 -75.41 -6.02 -69.08
C LEU A 129 -73.95 -5.83 -69.53
N GLU A 130 -73.67 -4.92 -70.46
CA GLU A 130 -72.29 -4.62 -70.88
C GLU A 130 -71.49 -3.97 -69.75
N ALA A 131 -72.10 -3.04 -69.00
CA ALA A 131 -71.48 -2.45 -67.82
C ALA A 131 -71.23 -3.51 -66.73
N GLU A 132 -72.19 -4.40 -66.48
CA GLU A 132 -72.09 -5.49 -65.52
C GLU A 132 -71.02 -6.52 -65.90
N ILE A 133 -70.88 -6.85 -67.19
CA ILE A 133 -69.80 -7.73 -67.71
C ILE A 133 -68.42 -7.08 -67.54
N VAL A 134 -68.31 -5.77 -67.80
CA VAL A 134 -67.05 -5.04 -67.61
C VAL A 134 -66.70 -4.93 -66.12
N GLU A 135 -67.68 -4.65 -65.27
CA GLU A 135 -67.52 -4.60 -63.81
C GLU A 135 -67.13 -5.96 -63.24
N GLN A 136 -67.73 -7.06 -63.71
CA GLN A 136 -67.38 -8.42 -63.32
C GLN A 136 -65.94 -8.77 -63.72
N ARG A 137 -65.53 -8.45 -64.95
CA ARG A 137 -64.13 -8.67 -65.42
C ARG A 137 -63.10 -7.83 -64.67
N LEU A 138 -63.44 -6.60 -64.30
CA LEU A 138 -62.57 -5.75 -63.49
C LEU A 138 -62.47 -6.28 -62.05
N SER A 139 -63.59 -6.72 -61.47
CA SER A 139 -63.63 -7.32 -60.14
C SER A 139 -62.80 -8.61 -60.06
N GLU A 140 -62.88 -9.47 -61.07
CA GLU A 140 -62.04 -10.67 -61.19
C GLU A 140 -60.54 -10.33 -61.27
N LYS A 141 -60.16 -9.32 -62.06
CA LYS A 141 -58.77 -8.86 -62.14
C LYS A 141 -58.27 -8.25 -60.83
N ILE A 142 -59.12 -7.49 -60.13
CA ILE A 142 -58.78 -6.92 -58.82
C ILE A 142 -58.56 -8.05 -57.82
N ALA A 143 -59.44 -9.05 -57.77
CA ALA A 143 -59.29 -10.21 -56.90
C ALA A 143 -58.01 -11.01 -57.19
N ASP A 144 -57.65 -11.23 -58.46
CA ASP A 144 -56.39 -11.92 -58.84
C ASP A 144 -55.14 -11.11 -58.46
N LEU A 145 -55.19 -9.78 -58.59
CA LEU A 145 -54.11 -8.89 -58.16
C LEU A 145 -53.97 -8.86 -56.64
N GLU A 146 -55.07 -8.81 -55.89
CA GLU A 146 -55.08 -8.86 -54.42
C GLU A 146 -54.53 -10.20 -53.91
N ALA A 147 -54.88 -11.31 -54.57
CA ALA A 147 -54.32 -12.63 -54.26
C ALA A 147 -52.80 -12.68 -54.52
N LYS A 148 -52.33 -12.11 -55.63
CA LYS A 148 -50.88 -12.00 -55.93
C LYS A 148 -50.14 -11.13 -54.91
N ILE A 149 -50.70 -9.99 -54.53
CA ILE A 149 -50.11 -9.10 -53.52
C ILE A 149 -50.04 -9.81 -52.17
N SER A 150 -51.09 -10.55 -51.79
CA SER A 150 -51.12 -11.32 -50.54
C SER A 150 -50.05 -12.41 -50.53
N ARG A 151 -49.88 -13.16 -51.63
CA ARG A 151 -48.83 -14.17 -51.77
C ARG A 151 -47.42 -13.58 -51.69
N ILE A 152 -47.18 -12.44 -52.35
CA ILE A 152 -45.88 -11.75 -52.26
C ILE A 152 -45.61 -11.26 -50.84
N ARG A 153 -46.64 -10.78 -50.12
CA ARG A 153 -46.51 -10.36 -48.72
C ARG A 153 -46.15 -11.53 -47.81
N THR A 154 -46.77 -12.70 -47.98
CA THR A 154 -46.43 -13.89 -47.20
C THR A 154 -45.02 -14.37 -47.50
N GLU A 155 -44.64 -14.51 -48.78
CA GLU A 155 -43.28 -14.93 -49.18
C GLU A 155 -42.20 -13.98 -48.65
N ARG A 156 -42.46 -12.66 -48.67
CA ARG A 156 -41.54 -11.66 -48.11
C ARG A 156 -41.42 -11.79 -46.59
N ASN A 157 -42.53 -12.05 -45.90
CA ASN A 157 -42.52 -12.21 -44.45
C ASN A 157 -41.79 -13.50 -44.06
N ASP A 158 -42.03 -14.61 -44.74
CA ASP A 158 -41.35 -15.88 -44.50
C ASP A 158 -39.83 -15.74 -44.73
N ALA A 159 -39.42 -15.12 -45.84
CA ALA A 159 -38.00 -14.85 -46.11
C ALA A 159 -37.35 -13.94 -45.05
N ARG A 160 -38.11 -12.99 -44.49
CA ARG A 160 -37.63 -12.12 -43.41
C ARG A 160 -37.47 -12.89 -42.11
N THR A 161 -38.39 -13.78 -41.78
CA THR A 161 -38.31 -14.66 -40.61
C THR A 161 -37.10 -15.59 -40.73
N SER A 162 -36.95 -16.31 -41.85
CA SER A 162 -35.78 -17.19 -42.07
C SER A 162 -34.44 -16.45 -42.00
N ARG A 163 -34.37 -15.19 -42.48
CA ARG A 163 -33.16 -14.36 -42.35
C ARG A 163 -32.90 -13.96 -40.90
N THR A 164 -33.94 -13.72 -40.12
CA THR A 164 -33.82 -13.35 -38.70
C THR A 164 -33.34 -14.55 -37.89
N ASP A 165 -33.87 -15.73 -38.17
CA ASP A 165 -33.46 -16.99 -37.52
C ASP A 165 -31.99 -17.34 -37.85
N ALA A 166 -31.59 -17.23 -39.12
CA ALA A 166 -30.19 -17.46 -39.52
C ALA A 166 -29.20 -16.46 -38.90
N LEU A 167 -29.62 -15.22 -38.62
CA LEU A 167 -28.80 -14.24 -37.89
C LEU A 167 -28.73 -14.56 -36.39
N ALA A 168 -29.80 -15.09 -35.80
CA ALA A 168 -29.82 -15.53 -34.42
C ALA A 168 -28.85 -16.72 -34.21
N GLU A 169 -28.92 -17.75 -35.06
CA GLU A 169 -27.99 -18.89 -35.03
C GLU A 169 -26.53 -18.46 -35.20
N ARG A 170 -26.26 -17.50 -36.11
CA ARG A 170 -24.90 -16.96 -36.30
C ARG A 170 -24.39 -16.24 -35.05
N ASN A 171 -25.24 -15.48 -34.37
CA ASN A 171 -24.84 -14.79 -33.14
C ASN A 171 -24.57 -15.77 -32.00
N GLU A 172 -25.38 -16.82 -31.90
CA GLU A 172 -25.18 -17.91 -30.92
C GLU A 172 -23.85 -18.65 -31.17
N ALA A 173 -23.53 -18.96 -32.42
CA ALA A 173 -22.25 -19.57 -32.81
C ALA A 173 -21.04 -18.65 -32.54
N LEU A 174 -21.20 -17.33 -32.65
CA LEU A 174 -20.15 -16.36 -32.30
C LEU A 174 -19.93 -16.30 -30.78
N THR A 175 -21.01 -16.31 -29.98
CA THR A 175 -20.88 -16.37 -28.51
C THR A 175 -20.25 -17.68 -28.04
N GLU A 176 -20.54 -18.80 -28.71
CA GLU A 176 -19.91 -20.09 -28.41
C GLU A 176 -18.42 -20.09 -28.79
N ARG A 177 -18.04 -19.44 -29.89
CA ARG A 177 -16.65 -19.23 -30.28
C ARG A 177 -15.87 -18.42 -29.24
N ASP A 178 -16.43 -17.33 -28.74
CA ASP A 178 -15.78 -16.49 -27.72
C ASP A 178 -15.64 -17.24 -26.39
N SER A 179 -16.65 -18.04 -26.01
CA SER A 179 -16.59 -18.96 -24.86
C SER A 179 -15.49 -20.02 -25.02
N MET A 180 -15.33 -20.59 -26.22
CA MET A 180 -14.26 -21.54 -26.53
C MET A 180 -12.88 -20.88 -26.54
N GLN A 181 -12.77 -19.63 -26.96
CA GLN A 181 -11.53 -18.85 -26.92
C GLN A 181 -11.12 -18.58 -25.46
N ALA A 182 -12.05 -18.16 -24.61
CA ALA A 182 -11.79 -17.97 -23.17
C ALA A 182 -11.38 -19.27 -22.47
N LYS A 183 -11.98 -20.41 -22.83
CA LYS A 183 -11.56 -21.73 -22.33
C LYS A 183 -10.14 -22.10 -22.79
N ARG A 184 -9.73 -21.74 -24.00
CA ARG A 184 -8.34 -21.95 -24.48
C ARG A 184 -7.35 -21.12 -23.70
N ASP A 185 -7.65 -19.85 -23.47
CA ASP A 185 -6.75 -18.96 -22.72
C ASP A 185 -6.60 -19.44 -21.27
N ALA A 186 -7.68 -19.95 -20.66
CA ALA A 186 -7.63 -20.57 -19.34
C ALA A 186 -6.83 -21.88 -19.31
N VAL A 187 -6.95 -22.73 -20.33
CA VAL A 187 -6.14 -23.96 -20.43
C VAL A 187 -4.66 -23.64 -20.66
N ARG A 188 -4.36 -22.65 -21.50
CA ARG A 188 -2.99 -22.21 -21.77
C ARG A 188 -2.33 -21.66 -20.50
N LYS A 189 -3.05 -20.81 -19.75
CA LYS A 189 -2.57 -20.30 -18.46
C LYS A 189 -2.24 -21.43 -17.47
N ARG A 190 -3.11 -22.44 -17.37
CA ARG A 190 -2.85 -23.63 -16.53
C ARG A 190 -1.65 -24.45 -16.98
N ALA A 191 -1.38 -24.52 -18.28
CA ALA A 191 -0.20 -25.19 -18.82
C ALA A 191 1.08 -24.43 -18.47
N ASP A 192 1.07 -23.09 -18.63
CA ASP A 192 2.19 -22.22 -18.25
C ASP A 192 2.46 -22.31 -16.73
N ASP A 193 1.41 -22.27 -15.90
CA ASP A 193 1.50 -22.42 -14.43
C ASP A 193 2.10 -23.79 -14.04
N ALA A 194 1.67 -24.87 -14.71
CA ALA A 194 2.21 -26.21 -14.48
C ALA A 194 3.67 -26.36 -14.93
N GLU A 195 4.10 -25.67 -15.99
CA GLU A 195 5.50 -25.65 -16.41
C GLU A 195 6.40 -24.91 -15.40
N ILE A 196 5.90 -23.81 -14.82
CA ILE A 196 6.59 -23.09 -13.75
C ILE A 196 6.71 -23.99 -12.50
N GLU A 197 5.65 -24.70 -12.13
CA GLU A 197 5.65 -25.64 -11.01
C GLU A 197 6.66 -26.79 -11.24
N ILE A 198 6.67 -27.39 -12.43
CA ILE A 198 7.64 -28.42 -12.80
C ILE A 198 9.09 -27.88 -12.75
N ALA A 199 9.33 -26.66 -13.24
CA ALA A 199 10.66 -26.05 -13.18
C ALA A 199 11.11 -25.81 -11.74
N THR A 200 10.19 -25.39 -10.87
CA THR A 200 10.44 -25.15 -9.45
C THR A 200 10.76 -26.46 -8.72
N LEU A 201 9.92 -27.48 -8.88
CA LEU A 201 10.13 -28.81 -8.30
C LEU A 201 11.40 -29.49 -8.83
N SER A 202 11.75 -29.27 -10.11
CA SER A 202 13.00 -29.80 -10.69
C SER A 202 14.23 -29.15 -10.07
N LYS A 203 14.16 -27.85 -9.78
CA LYS A 203 15.23 -27.12 -9.07
C LYS A 203 15.38 -27.62 -7.64
N GLU A 204 14.28 -27.72 -6.89
CA GLU A 204 14.27 -28.25 -5.52
C GLU A 204 14.85 -29.69 -5.45
N LEU A 205 14.48 -30.53 -6.42
CA LEU A 205 15.02 -31.89 -6.51
C LEU A 205 16.55 -31.88 -6.70
N GLU A 206 17.07 -30.98 -7.53
CA GLU A 206 18.51 -30.90 -7.78
C GLU A 206 19.27 -30.32 -6.57
N ASP A 207 18.69 -29.34 -5.88
CA ASP A 207 19.21 -28.83 -4.61
C ASP A 207 19.22 -29.94 -3.53
N HIS A 208 18.18 -30.77 -3.46
CA HIS A 208 18.14 -31.93 -2.58
C HIS A 208 19.17 -33.00 -2.93
N LYS A 209 19.42 -33.27 -4.22
CA LYS A 209 20.51 -34.17 -4.64
C LYS A 209 21.87 -33.63 -4.26
N ALA A 210 22.11 -32.33 -4.44
CA ALA A 210 23.35 -31.68 -4.02
C ALA A 210 23.56 -31.82 -2.51
N LEU A 211 22.52 -31.57 -1.71
CA LEU A 211 22.55 -31.74 -0.26
C LEU A 211 22.83 -33.20 0.14
N LEU A 212 22.19 -34.17 -0.52
CA LEU A 212 22.43 -35.59 -0.29
C LEU A 212 23.88 -35.98 -0.61
N LYS A 213 24.43 -35.48 -1.71
CA LYS A 213 25.82 -35.71 -2.09
C LYS A 213 26.78 -35.20 -1.02
N THR A 214 26.54 -33.99 -0.50
CA THR A 214 27.34 -33.42 0.61
C THR A 214 27.22 -34.26 1.88
N LYS A 215 26.01 -34.74 2.21
CA LYS A 215 25.80 -35.62 3.37
C LYS A 215 26.49 -36.98 3.22
N ILE A 216 26.47 -37.56 2.03
CA ILE A 216 27.20 -38.81 1.73
C ILE A 216 28.70 -38.59 1.91
N SER A 217 29.26 -37.50 1.36
CA SER A 217 30.69 -37.19 1.56
C SER A 217 31.05 -36.94 3.04
N ARG A 218 30.14 -36.38 3.83
CA ARG A 218 30.33 -36.23 5.28
C ARG A 218 30.26 -37.57 6.02
N LEU A 219 29.36 -38.48 5.61
CA LEU A 219 29.31 -39.84 6.17
C LEU A 219 30.58 -40.62 5.83
N ASP A 220 31.10 -40.53 4.60
CA ASP A 220 32.38 -41.15 4.22
C ASP A 220 33.55 -40.61 5.06
N ALA A 221 33.53 -39.31 5.40
CA ALA A 221 34.53 -38.70 6.27
C ALA A 221 34.43 -39.20 7.72
N LEU A 222 33.22 -39.28 8.26
CA LEU A 222 32.96 -39.81 9.61
C LEU A 222 33.27 -41.31 9.71
N GLU A 223 33.03 -42.08 8.64
CA GLU A 223 33.38 -43.50 8.60
C GLU A 223 34.90 -43.70 8.63
N LYS A 224 35.67 -42.86 7.89
CA LYS A 224 37.14 -42.85 7.98
C LYS A 224 37.64 -42.44 9.36
N GLU A 225 37.00 -41.47 10.00
CA GLU A 225 37.33 -41.03 11.36
C GLU A 225 37.04 -42.13 12.38
N ALA A 226 35.90 -42.83 12.26
CA ALA A 226 35.57 -43.98 13.09
C ALA A 226 36.54 -45.16 12.90
N GLU A 227 37.03 -45.38 11.67
CA GLU A 227 38.04 -46.39 11.38
C GLU A 227 39.40 -46.04 12.02
N LEU A 228 39.80 -44.76 11.97
CA LEU A 228 41.00 -44.26 12.67
C LEU A 228 40.88 -44.44 14.19
N ILE A 229 39.72 -44.12 14.77
CA ILE A 229 39.44 -44.33 16.19
C ILE A 229 39.45 -45.82 16.55
N ARG A 230 38.98 -46.72 15.68
CA ARG A 230 39.10 -48.17 15.89
C ARG A 230 40.55 -48.64 15.87
N GLU A 231 41.36 -48.17 14.93
CA GLU A 231 42.79 -48.49 14.87
C GLU A 231 43.55 -47.97 16.09
N GLU A 232 43.16 -46.81 16.62
CA GLU A 232 43.73 -46.21 17.83
C GLU A 232 43.29 -46.96 19.10
N ASN A 233 42.03 -47.40 19.17
CA ASN A 233 41.51 -48.23 20.26
C ASN A 233 42.08 -49.67 20.25
N LEU A 234 42.37 -50.24 19.07
CA LEU A 234 43.07 -51.53 18.93
C LEU A 234 44.53 -51.46 19.39
N LYS A 235 45.17 -50.28 19.33
CA LYS A 235 46.50 -50.03 19.90
C LYS A 235 46.47 -49.77 21.42
N SER A 236 45.32 -49.37 21.96
CA SER A 236 45.13 -49.00 23.37
C SER A 236 44.46 -50.13 24.16
N GLY A 237 44.89 -51.37 23.93
CA GLY A 237 44.31 -52.57 24.52
C GLY A 237 44.72 -52.80 25.97
N SER A 238 44.10 -52.08 26.90
CA SER A 238 43.66 -52.58 28.23
C SER A 238 43.05 -51.41 29.00
N GLU A 239 41.86 -51.61 29.56
CA GLU A 239 41.06 -50.66 30.36
C GLU A 239 40.08 -49.80 29.55
N ASN A 240 38.84 -50.28 29.38
CA ASN A 240 37.71 -49.66 30.08
C ASN A 240 36.37 -50.25 29.65
N THR A 241 35.64 -50.73 30.64
CA THR A 241 34.23 -51.14 30.56
C THR A 241 33.28 -49.96 30.35
N GLU A 242 33.73 -48.70 30.50
CA GLU A 242 32.91 -47.49 30.27
C GLU A 242 32.71 -47.15 28.78
N LEU A 243 33.61 -47.58 27.89
CA LEU A 243 33.43 -47.43 26.44
C LEU A 243 32.29 -48.30 25.90
N GLY A 244 31.94 -49.40 26.58
CA GLY A 244 30.84 -50.28 26.21
C GLY A 244 29.47 -49.60 26.29
N ASP A 245 29.23 -48.80 27.32
CA ASP A 245 27.94 -48.11 27.52
C ASP A 245 27.79 -46.92 26.57
N SER A 246 28.88 -46.21 26.28
CA SER A 246 28.90 -45.12 25.29
C SER A 246 28.71 -45.66 23.86
N LEU A 247 29.33 -46.80 23.53
CA LEU A 247 29.13 -47.48 22.24
C LEU A 247 27.68 -47.96 22.08
N THR A 248 27.05 -48.43 23.17
CA THR A 248 25.65 -48.88 23.16
C THR A 248 24.68 -47.71 22.95
N ALA A 249 24.96 -46.55 23.54
CA ALA A 249 24.20 -45.31 23.30
C ALA A 249 24.38 -44.76 21.87
N ALA A 250 25.59 -44.86 21.32
CA ALA A 250 25.86 -44.49 19.93
C ALA A 250 25.13 -45.42 18.94
N TYR A 251 25.10 -46.74 19.20
CA TYR A 251 24.34 -47.70 18.40
C TYR A 251 22.82 -47.46 18.47
N ALA A 252 22.28 -47.04 19.62
CA ALA A 252 20.87 -46.66 19.74
C ALA A 252 20.55 -45.40 18.91
N SER A 253 21.43 -44.39 18.94
CA SER A 253 21.27 -43.17 18.14
C SER A 253 21.42 -43.42 16.63
N LEU A 254 22.32 -44.32 16.23
CA LEU A 254 22.50 -44.70 14.82
C LEU A 254 21.27 -45.46 14.28
N LYS A 255 20.69 -46.34 15.09
CA LYS A 255 19.45 -47.04 14.75
C LYS A 255 18.24 -46.10 14.64
N GLU A 256 18.16 -45.07 15.49
CA GLU A 256 17.14 -44.02 15.40
C GLU A 256 17.33 -43.16 14.13
N ALA A 257 18.57 -42.87 13.75
CA ALA A 257 18.90 -42.16 12.52
C ALA A 257 18.54 -42.98 11.27
N GLU A 258 18.78 -44.30 11.28
CA GLU A 258 18.37 -45.22 10.22
C GLU A 258 16.85 -45.32 10.07
N GLU A 259 16.09 -45.37 11.17
CA GLU A 259 14.63 -45.34 11.11
C GLU A 259 14.09 -44.02 10.58
N LYS A 260 14.68 -42.88 10.98
CA LYS A 260 14.34 -41.56 10.41
C LYS A 260 14.68 -41.46 8.93
N LEU A 261 15.77 -42.09 8.48
CA LEU A 261 16.13 -42.17 7.06
C LEU A 261 15.17 -43.07 6.27
N LYS A 262 14.70 -44.19 6.84
CA LYS A 262 13.66 -45.03 6.23
C LYS A 262 12.33 -44.28 6.05
N VAL A 263 11.91 -43.51 7.04
CA VAL A 263 10.69 -42.68 6.97
C VAL A 263 10.83 -41.61 5.88
N LYS A 264 12.01 -40.99 5.76
CA LYS A 264 12.29 -40.02 4.69
C LYS A 264 12.41 -40.67 3.31
N GLY A 265 12.94 -41.89 3.21
CA GLY A 265 12.95 -42.68 1.99
C GLY A 265 11.53 -43.00 1.49
N ALA A 266 10.64 -43.42 2.40
CA ALA A 266 9.23 -43.64 2.07
C ALA A 266 8.51 -42.34 1.63
N SER A 267 8.87 -41.20 2.22
CA SER A 267 8.37 -39.89 1.76
C SER A 267 8.90 -39.51 0.38
N LEU A 268 10.15 -39.85 0.06
CA LEU A 268 10.73 -39.61 -1.27
C LEU A 268 10.02 -40.49 -2.32
N ASP A 269 9.75 -41.76 -2.00
CA ASP A 269 9.01 -42.67 -2.86
C ASP A 269 7.58 -42.18 -3.12
N ASP A 270 6.90 -41.62 -2.12
CA ASP A 270 5.58 -40.98 -2.29
C ASP A 270 5.65 -39.74 -3.20
N THR A 271 6.70 -38.92 -3.08
CA THR A 271 6.90 -37.77 -3.98
C THR A 271 7.22 -38.19 -5.41
N MET A 272 8.02 -39.25 -5.61
CA MET A 272 8.28 -39.79 -6.95
C MET A 272 7.02 -40.42 -7.57
N ALA A 273 6.17 -41.06 -6.77
CA ALA A 273 4.88 -41.58 -7.23
C ALA A 273 3.95 -40.44 -7.69
N LYS A 274 3.88 -39.34 -6.94
CA LYS A 274 3.12 -38.13 -7.33
C LYS A 274 3.71 -37.47 -8.58
N LEU A 275 5.04 -37.40 -8.71
CA LEU A 275 5.69 -36.88 -9.91
C LEU A 275 5.35 -37.74 -11.14
N LYS A 276 5.33 -39.06 -11.00
CA LYS A 276 4.93 -39.98 -12.07
C LYS A 276 3.47 -39.77 -12.48
N GLU A 277 2.57 -39.60 -11.51
CA GLU A 277 1.15 -39.31 -11.77
C GLU A 277 0.96 -37.97 -12.50
N VAL A 278 1.72 -36.94 -12.12
CA VAL A 278 1.71 -35.63 -12.81
C VAL A 278 2.24 -35.75 -14.24
N THR A 279 3.32 -36.52 -14.45
CA THR A 279 3.86 -36.77 -15.79
C THR A 279 2.87 -37.52 -16.69
N GLU A 280 2.15 -38.50 -16.14
CA GLU A 280 1.09 -39.24 -16.87
C GLU A 280 -0.12 -38.35 -17.20
N ARG A 281 -0.52 -37.47 -16.27
CA ARG A 281 -1.57 -36.46 -16.51
C ARG A 281 -1.15 -35.44 -17.57
N LYS A 282 0.11 -35.00 -17.59
CA LYS A 282 0.65 -34.13 -18.65
C LYS A 282 0.57 -34.80 -20.01
N ALA A 283 1.03 -36.06 -20.12
CA ALA A 283 0.94 -36.81 -21.37
C ALA A 283 -0.51 -36.98 -21.87
N HIS A 284 -1.48 -37.14 -20.96
CA HIS A 284 -2.89 -37.19 -21.32
C HIS A 284 -3.42 -35.84 -21.84
N VAL A 285 -3.05 -34.73 -21.19
CA VAL A 285 -3.45 -33.38 -21.62
C VAL A 285 -2.81 -33.02 -22.96
N ASP A 286 -1.53 -33.35 -23.17
CA ASP A 286 -0.83 -33.13 -24.44
C ASP A 286 -1.51 -33.91 -25.57
N GLY A 287 -1.94 -35.15 -25.32
CA GLY A 287 -2.73 -35.94 -26.28
C GLY A 287 -4.06 -35.28 -26.65
N LEU A 288 -4.78 -34.71 -25.66
CA LEU A 288 -6.03 -33.99 -25.89
C LEU A 288 -5.81 -32.68 -26.66
N VAL A 289 -4.70 -31.97 -26.42
CA VAL A 289 -4.34 -30.75 -27.15
C VAL A 289 -4.10 -31.06 -28.63
N VAL A 290 -3.33 -32.12 -28.93
CA VAL A 290 -3.08 -32.56 -30.32
C VAL A 290 -4.38 -32.94 -31.03
N GLU A 291 -5.27 -33.70 -30.39
CA GLU A 291 -6.57 -34.07 -30.98
C GLU A 291 -7.44 -32.83 -31.28
N LYS A 292 -7.44 -31.83 -30.39
CA LYS A 292 -8.19 -30.59 -30.57
C LYS A 292 -7.58 -29.72 -31.68
N ASP A 293 -6.26 -29.67 -31.79
CA ASP A 293 -5.57 -28.91 -32.84
C ASP A 293 -5.79 -29.52 -34.23
N GLU A 294 -5.79 -30.85 -34.35
CA GLU A 294 -6.18 -31.54 -35.60
C GLU A 294 -7.62 -31.23 -35.99
N ARG A 295 -8.55 -31.23 -35.03
CA ARG A 295 -9.95 -30.90 -35.28
C ARG A 295 -10.14 -29.44 -35.68
N VAL A 296 -9.33 -28.53 -35.14
CA VAL A 296 -9.30 -27.12 -35.55
C VAL A 296 -8.73 -26.94 -36.95
N ALA A 297 -7.69 -27.69 -37.31
CA ALA A 297 -7.15 -27.68 -38.66
C ALA A 297 -8.20 -28.13 -39.69
N GLN A 298 -8.91 -29.24 -39.41
CA GLN A 298 -10.01 -29.74 -40.25
C GLN A 298 -11.15 -28.71 -40.40
N LEU A 299 -11.52 -28.03 -39.31
CA LEU A 299 -12.56 -26.99 -39.35
C LEU A 299 -12.09 -25.76 -40.15
N ARG A 300 -10.82 -25.34 -40.04
CA ARG A 300 -10.26 -24.24 -40.83
C ARG A 300 -10.25 -24.56 -42.32
N ASP A 301 -9.88 -25.78 -42.69
CA ASP A 301 -9.86 -26.19 -44.09
C ASP A 301 -11.28 -26.28 -44.67
N THR A 302 -12.25 -26.75 -43.87
CA THR A 302 -13.67 -26.74 -44.25
C THR A 302 -14.19 -25.30 -44.44
N LEU A 303 -13.79 -24.37 -43.57
CA LEU A 303 -14.17 -22.96 -43.65
C LEU A 303 -13.56 -22.28 -44.88
N ARG A 304 -12.28 -22.54 -45.18
CA ARG A 304 -11.61 -22.05 -46.40
C ARG A 304 -12.27 -22.60 -47.66
N ALA A 305 -12.67 -23.86 -47.67
CA ALA A 305 -13.40 -24.45 -48.80
C ALA A 305 -14.75 -23.74 -49.01
N ARG A 306 -15.47 -23.43 -47.92
CA ARG A 306 -16.75 -22.70 -47.98
C ARG A 306 -16.59 -21.23 -48.39
N ASP A 307 -15.55 -20.55 -47.93
CA ASP A 307 -15.24 -19.17 -48.35
C ASP A 307 -14.88 -19.11 -49.84
N THR A 308 -14.12 -20.09 -50.33
CA THR A 308 -13.78 -20.19 -51.76
C THR A 308 -15.02 -20.43 -52.61
N GLU A 309 -15.94 -21.29 -52.15
CA GLU A 309 -17.22 -21.54 -52.82
C GLU A 309 -18.14 -20.32 -52.80
N LEU A 310 -18.19 -19.58 -51.70
CA LEU A 310 -18.96 -18.34 -51.60
C LEU A 310 -18.39 -17.25 -52.52
N LEU A 311 -17.06 -17.11 -52.59
CA LEU A 311 -16.40 -16.17 -53.51
C LEU A 311 -16.66 -16.53 -54.97
N ARG A 312 -16.66 -17.82 -55.31
CA ARG A 312 -17.02 -18.30 -56.65
C ARG A 312 -18.47 -17.92 -56.99
N LEU A 313 -19.41 -18.20 -56.11
CA LEU A 313 -20.83 -17.85 -56.29
C LEU A 313 -21.06 -16.33 -56.36
N PHE A 314 -20.31 -15.55 -55.58
CA PHE A 314 -20.37 -14.09 -55.63
C PHE A 314 -19.84 -13.55 -56.95
N LYS A 315 -18.74 -14.10 -57.44
CA LYS A 315 -18.15 -13.75 -58.73
C LYS A 315 -19.07 -14.10 -59.89
N GLU A 316 -19.67 -15.29 -59.90
CA GLU A 316 -20.66 -15.69 -60.91
C GLU A 316 -21.89 -14.77 -60.92
N LYS A 317 -22.40 -14.37 -59.76
CA LYS A 317 -23.51 -13.40 -59.68
C LYS A 317 -23.11 -11.99 -60.09
N LEU A 318 -21.88 -11.57 -59.79
CA LEU A 318 -21.37 -10.26 -60.18
C LEU A 318 -21.16 -10.19 -61.69
N ASP A 319 -20.61 -11.25 -62.30
CA ASP A 319 -20.41 -11.35 -63.75
C ASP A 319 -21.77 -11.40 -64.48
N ALA A 320 -22.76 -12.13 -63.94
CA ALA A 320 -24.13 -12.12 -64.47
C ALA A 320 -24.81 -10.74 -64.35
N TRP A 321 -24.53 -10.00 -63.28
CA TRP A 321 -25.04 -8.64 -63.08
C TRP A 321 -24.38 -7.63 -64.04
N LEU A 322 -23.07 -7.76 -64.27
CA LEU A 322 -22.34 -6.93 -65.23
C LEU A 322 -22.80 -7.19 -66.67
N ALA A 323 -23.05 -8.45 -67.04
CA ALA A 323 -23.67 -8.80 -68.32
C ALA A 323 -25.10 -8.22 -68.47
N SER A 324 -25.88 -8.18 -67.38
CA SER A 324 -27.21 -7.52 -67.35
C SER A 324 -27.10 -6.00 -67.49
N LYS A 325 -26.02 -5.38 -67.02
CA LYS A 325 -25.76 -3.95 -67.15
C LYS A 325 -25.41 -3.58 -68.59
N GLU A 326 -24.58 -4.37 -69.27
CA GLU A 326 -24.25 -4.17 -70.69
C GLU A 326 -25.50 -4.33 -71.59
N ALA A 327 -26.38 -5.31 -71.29
CA ALA A 327 -27.66 -5.46 -71.97
C ALA A 327 -28.63 -4.27 -71.73
N LYS A 328 -28.54 -3.58 -70.58
CA LYS A 328 -29.34 -2.39 -70.27
C LYS A 328 -28.77 -1.11 -70.89
N GLU A 329 -27.47 -1.03 -71.12
CA GLU A 329 -26.84 0.09 -71.84
C GLU A 329 -27.15 0.06 -73.35
N ALA A 330 -27.32 -1.14 -73.94
CA ALA A 330 -27.86 -1.28 -75.30
C ALA A 330 -29.33 -0.80 -75.42
N ALA A 331 -30.15 -1.01 -74.38
CA ALA A 331 -31.53 -0.50 -74.34
C ALA A 331 -31.62 1.03 -74.18
N VAL A 332 -30.58 1.67 -73.64
CA VAL A 332 -30.49 3.14 -73.52
C VAL A 332 -30.08 3.80 -74.85
N ALA A 333 -29.38 3.09 -75.74
CA ALA A 333 -29.11 3.56 -77.11
C ALA A 333 -30.39 3.57 -77.98
N SER A 334 -31.22 2.54 -77.89
CA SER A 334 -32.54 2.49 -78.57
C SER A 334 -33.51 3.57 -78.05
N ARG A 335 -33.41 3.95 -76.77
CA ARG A 335 -34.23 5.02 -76.17
C ARG A 335 -33.86 6.42 -76.70
N ARG A 336 -32.60 6.68 -77.02
CA ARG A 336 -32.15 7.96 -77.62
C ARG A 336 -32.63 8.14 -79.07
N GLU A 337 -32.83 7.04 -79.79
CA GLU A 337 -33.40 7.02 -81.14
C GLU A 337 -34.92 7.28 -81.10
N HIS A 338 -35.61 6.72 -80.09
CA HIS A 338 -37.02 7.03 -79.80
C HIS A 338 -37.23 8.47 -79.33
N ASP A 339 -36.34 9.04 -78.53
CA ASP A 339 -36.45 10.44 -78.08
C ASP A 339 -36.21 11.44 -79.23
N GLN A 340 -35.40 11.10 -80.23
CA GLN A 340 -35.28 11.90 -81.48
C GLN A 340 -36.53 11.80 -82.37
N ARG A 341 -37.16 10.61 -82.43
CA ARG A 341 -38.44 10.40 -83.14
C ARG A 341 -39.60 11.15 -82.48
N ILE A 342 -39.64 11.17 -81.14
CA ILE A 342 -40.64 11.92 -80.36
C ILE A 342 -40.49 13.43 -80.60
N LYS A 343 -39.25 13.93 -80.71
CA LYS A 343 -39.01 15.35 -80.99
C LYS A 343 -39.43 15.76 -82.41
N GLN A 344 -39.21 14.91 -83.41
CA GLN A 344 -39.75 15.10 -84.77
C GLN A 344 -41.28 15.09 -84.80
N LEU A 345 -41.92 14.15 -84.09
CA LEU A 345 -43.38 14.09 -83.98
C LEU A 345 -43.98 15.26 -83.20
N GLN A 346 -43.25 15.84 -82.24
CA GLN A 346 -43.65 17.05 -81.51
C GLN A 346 -43.57 18.30 -82.37
N ASP A 347 -42.58 18.40 -83.26
CA ASP A 347 -42.46 19.52 -84.21
C ASP A 347 -43.50 19.41 -85.35
N GLU A 348 -43.87 18.19 -85.75
CA GLU A 348 -44.98 17.92 -86.69
C GLU A 348 -46.36 18.16 -86.05
N ALA A 349 -46.56 17.77 -84.79
CA ALA A 349 -47.78 18.02 -84.03
C ALA A 349 -47.98 19.52 -83.74
N LYS A 350 -46.91 20.27 -83.48
CA LYS A 350 -46.98 21.72 -83.30
C LYS A 350 -47.35 22.46 -84.58
N LYS A 351 -46.93 21.95 -85.74
CA LYS A 351 -47.32 22.48 -87.05
C LYS A 351 -48.78 22.12 -87.43
N ALA A 352 -49.29 20.99 -86.95
CA ALA A 352 -50.70 20.59 -87.12
C ALA A 352 -51.65 21.30 -86.13
N LEU A 353 -51.15 21.72 -84.96
CA LEU A 353 -51.94 22.43 -83.94
C LEU A 353 -52.26 23.89 -84.32
N ASP A 354 -51.40 24.53 -85.12
CA ASP A 354 -51.63 25.89 -85.63
C ASP A 354 -52.63 25.93 -86.81
N ASP A 355 -52.91 24.78 -87.45
CA ASP A 355 -53.89 24.64 -88.55
C ASP A 355 -55.27 24.13 -88.08
N GLN A 356 -55.46 23.81 -86.79
CA GLN A 356 -56.71 23.26 -86.23
C GLN A 356 -57.35 24.20 -85.19
N ALA A 357 -57.32 25.51 -85.45
CA ALA A 357 -58.08 26.53 -84.70
C ALA A 357 -59.52 26.70 -85.23
N ALA A 358 -60.23 25.58 -85.45
CA ALA A 358 -61.66 25.59 -85.81
C ALA A 358 -62.33 24.23 -85.54
N LEU A 359 -62.63 23.90 -84.27
CA LEU A 359 -63.93 23.35 -83.81
C LEU A 359 -63.86 23.07 -82.30
N HIS A 360 -64.52 23.93 -81.52
CA HIS A 360 -64.61 23.84 -80.06
C HIS A 360 -65.95 23.20 -79.68
N SER A 361 -65.93 21.97 -79.15
CA SER A 361 -67.03 21.39 -78.35
C SER A 361 -66.59 20.07 -77.66
N GLU A 362 -65.72 19.28 -78.31
CA GLU A 362 -65.36 17.93 -77.83
C GLU A 362 -64.31 17.91 -76.68
N GLN A 363 -63.51 18.97 -76.51
CA GLN A 363 -62.45 19.04 -75.48
C GLN A 363 -62.97 19.26 -74.04
N MET A 364 -64.22 19.65 -73.85
CA MET A 364 -64.78 19.83 -72.49
C MET A 364 -65.13 18.49 -71.82
N GLN A 365 -65.53 17.47 -72.59
CA GLN A 365 -65.82 16.14 -72.04
C GLN A 365 -64.54 15.35 -71.70
N GLU A 366 -63.49 15.46 -72.51
CA GLU A 366 -62.19 14.85 -72.19
C GLU A 366 -61.55 15.51 -70.95
N MET A 367 -61.66 16.84 -70.81
CA MET A 367 -61.14 17.54 -69.64
C MET A 367 -61.90 17.14 -68.35
N GLN A 368 -63.21 16.89 -68.43
CA GLN A 368 -64.01 16.35 -67.31
C GLN A 368 -63.55 14.92 -66.92
N VAL A 369 -63.23 14.07 -67.90
CA VAL A 369 -62.69 12.72 -67.65
C VAL A 369 -61.30 12.78 -67.01
N VAL A 370 -60.44 13.68 -67.46
CA VAL A 370 -59.10 13.88 -66.87
C VAL A 370 -59.20 14.40 -65.43
N VAL A 371 -60.12 15.32 -65.13
CA VAL A 371 -60.36 15.80 -63.75
C VAL A 371 -60.90 14.68 -62.86
N ASN A 372 -61.83 13.86 -63.34
CA ASN A 372 -62.35 12.72 -62.59
C ASN A 372 -61.29 11.64 -62.33
N ASN A 373 -60.41 11.38 -63.31
CA ASN A 373 -59.30 10.46 -63.13
C ASN A 373 -58.25 11.01 -62.15
N ALA A 374 -57.92 12.30 -62.22
CA ALA A 374 -57.02 12.94 -61.28
C ALA A 374 -57.59 12.95 -59.84
N LEU A 375 -58.91 13.09 -59.68
CA LEU A 375 -59.59 12.98 -58.38
C LEU A 375 -59.54 11.55 -57.82
N ARG A 376 -59.71 10.53 -58.66
CA ARG A 376 -59.57 9.12 -58.25
C ARG A 376 -58.12 8.77 -57.88
N GLU A 377 -57.15 9.25 -58.66
CA GLU A 377 -55.73 9.08 -58.33
C GLU A 377 -55.38 9.80 -57.02
N LYS A 378 -55.91 11.00 -56.78
CA LYS A 378 -55.73 11.70 -55.50
C LYS A 378 -56.31 10.89 -54.34
N GLN A 379 -57.52 10.35 -54.47
CA GLN A 379 -58.12 9.50 -53.43
C GLN A 379 -57.30 8.23 -53.17
N ALA A 380 -56.78 7.59 -54.21
CA ALA A 380 -55.89 6.44 -54.08
C ALA A 380 -54.56 6.80 -53.38
N LEU A 381 -53.99 7.96 -53.70
CA LEU A 381 -52.79 8.48 -53.05
C LEU A 381 -53.03 8.88 -51.59
N ASP A 382 -54.19 9.45 -51.27
CA ASP A 382 -54.58 9.79 -49.90
C ASP A 382 -54.80 8.52 -49.05
N SER A 383 -55.42 7.48 -49.61
CA SER A 383 -55.52 6.15 -48.98
C SER A 383 -54.14 5.54 -48.73
N ASN A 384 -53.27 5.54 -49.75
CA ASN A 384 -51.90 5.02 -49.60
C ASN A 384 -51.06 5.81 -48.59
N ASN A 385 -51.26 7.13 -48.51
CA ASN A 385 -50.62 7.97 -47.47
C ASN A 385 -51.15 7.64 -46.08
N ALA A 386 -52.44 7.34 -45.92
CA ALA A 386 -53.00 6.89 -44.65
C ALA A 386 -52.40 5.54 -44.22
N ASP A 387 -52.31 4.59 -45.15
CA ASP A 387 -51.68 3.28 -44.92
C ASP A 387 -50.19 3.44 -44.56
N MET A 388 -49.45 4.28 -45.29
CA MET A 388 -48.05 4.57 -44.98
C MET A 388 -47.87 5.25 -43.61
N ARG A 389 -48.79 6.12 -43.19
CA ARG A 389 -48.77 6.70 -41.83
C ARG A 389 -48.99 5.64 -40.77
N HIS A 390 -49.88 4.67 -41.02
CA HIS A 390 -50.10 3.55 -40.12
C HIS A 390 -48.85 2.67 -40.02
N ASP A 391 -48.26 2.28 -41.16
CA ASP A 391 -47.01 1.52 -41.22
C ASP A 391 -45.83 2.23 -40.52
N LEU A 392 -45.76 3.56 -40.63
CA LEU A 392 -44.76 4.36 -39.93
C LEU A 392 -45.01 4.38 -38.42
N CYS A 393 -46.26 4.50 -37.99
CA CYS A 393 -46.64 4.41 -36.57
C CYS A 393 -46.27 3.04 -35.99
N ASP A 394 -46.57 1.94 -36.70
CA ASP A 394 -46.23 0.58 -36.27
C ASP A 394 -44.71 0.36 -36.21
N ARG A 395 -43.97 0.94 -37.15
CA ARG A 395 -42.50 0.96 -37.12
C ARG A 395 -41.96 1.76 -35.95
N ASP A 396 -42.52 2.92 -35.65
CA ASP A 396 -42.10 3.74 -34.51
C ASP A 396 -42.37 3.02 -33.19
N ILE A 397 -43.52 2.34 -33.05
CA ILE A 397 -43.83 1.48 -31.89
C ILE A 397 -42.79 0.36 -31.77
N THR A 398 -42.41 -0.27 -32.89
CA THR A 398 -41.38 -1.32 -32.92
C THR A 398 -39.99 -0.77 -32.55
N ILE A 399 -39.64 0.44 -33.01
CA ILE A 399 -38.37 1.09 -32.66
C ILE A 399 -38.36 1.44 -31.16
N ILE A 400 -39.47 1.91 -30.60
CA ILE A 400 -39.60 2.19 -29.17
C ILE A 400 -39.46 0.90 -28.36
N SER A 401 -40.08 -0.21 -28.77
CA SER A 401 -39.96 -1.49 -28.07
C SER A 401 -38.54 -2.06 -28.12
N LEU A 402 -37.86 -1.96 -29.27
CA LEU A 402 -36.46 -2.37 -29.43
C LEU A 402 -35.51 -1.50 -28.61
N ARG A 403 -35.76 -0.18 -28.52
CA ARG A 403 -34.98 0.72 -27.65
C ARG A 403 -35.17 0.40 -26.19
N LYS A 404 -36.41 0.11 -25.76
CA LYS A 404 -36.70 -0.31 -24.39
C LYS A 404 -35.95 -1.59 -24.03
N LYS A 405 -36.02 -2.60 -24.91
CA LYS A 405 -35.27 -3.86 -24.74
C LYS A 405 -33.74 -3.64 -24.70
N ALA A 406 -33.21 -2.77 -25.56
CA ALA A 406 -31.78 -2.45 -25.54
C ALA A 406 -31.32 -1.71 -24.28
N ILE A 407 -32.20 -0.94 -23.64
CA ILE A 407 -31.94 -0.31 -22.33
C ILE A 407 -31.96 -1.37 -21.24
N GLU A 408 -32.97 -2.24 -21.22
CA GLU A 408 -33.08 -3.35 -20.26
C GLU A 408 -31.85 -4.29 -20.36
N ASP A 409 -31.42 -4.65 -21.57
CA ASP A 409 -30.22 -5.47 -21.81
C ASP A 409 -28.93 -4.75 -21.36
N ARG A 410 -28.88 -3.41 -21.43
CA ARG A 410 -27.74 -2.62 -20.97
C ARG A 410 -27.69 -2.51 -19.46
N GLU A 411 -28.84 -2.32 -18.81
CA GLU A 411 -28.97 -2.32 -17.35
C GLU A 411 -28.60 -3.69 -16.77
N ALA A 412 -29.04 -4.79 -17.39
CA ALA A 412 -28.67 -6.15 -17.01
C ALA A 412 -27.15 -6.42 -17.14
N LYS A 413 -26.51 -5.88 -18.19
CA LYS A 413 -25.05 -5.93 -18.35
C LYS A 413 -24.32 -5.08 -17.31
N GLU A 414 -24.85 -3.93 -16.94
CA GLU A 414 -24.25 -3.06 -15.93
C GLU A 414 -24.35 -3.67 -14.53
N THR A 415 -25.45 -4.35 -14.20
CA THR A 415 -25.57 -5.12 -12.95
C THR A 415 -24.61 -6.30 -12.91
N ALA A 416 -24.49 -7.06 -14.01
CA ALA A 416 -23.53 -8.17 -14.09
C ALA A 416 -22.07 -7.67 -14.00
N GLN A 417 -21.77 -6.51 -14.59
CA GLN A 417 -20.44 -5.89 -14.48
C GLN A 417 -20.15 -5.46 -13.03
N LYS A 418 -21.12 -4.87 -12.31
CA LYS A 418 -20.96 -4.51 -10.89
C LYS A 418 -20.72 -5.73 -10.00
N GLU A 419 -21.34 -6.87 -10.29
CA GLU A 419 -21.08 -8.13 -9.58
C GLU A 419 -19.69 -8.69 -9.88
N VAL A 420 -19.22 -8.61 -11.13
CA VAL A 420 -17.84 -8.98 -11.50
C VAL A 420 -16.83 -8.07 -10.83
N ASP A 421 -17.07 -6.75 -10.80
CA ASP A 421 -16.18 -5.78 -10.14
C ASP A 421 -16.14 -6.02 -8.63
N ALA A 422 -17.28 -6.36 -8.00
CA ALA A 422 -17.33 -6.74 -6.58
C ALA A 422 -16.58 -8.04 -6.27
N CYS A 423 -16.73 -9.07 -7.11
CA CYS A 423 -15.96 -10.31 -7.00
C CYS A 423 -14.45 -10.08 -7.23
N THR A 424 -14.09 -9.17 -8.14
CA THR A 424 -12.69 -8.84 -8.41
C THR A 424 -12.06 -8.10 -7.23
N ALA A 425 -12.80 -7.16 -6.61
CA ALA A 425 -12.35 -6.46 -5.42
C ALA A 425 -12.18 -7.40 -4.21
N GLU A 426 -13.07 -8.38 -4.04
CA GLU A 426 -12.97 -9.41 -3.00
C GLU A 426 -11.75 -10.32 -3.23
N LEU A 427 -11.50 -10.74 -4.47
CA LEU A 427 -10.32 -11.52 -4.83
C LEU A 427 -9.02 -10.74 -4.65
N ASP A 428 -9.00 -9.44 -4.98
CA ASP A 428 -7.85 -8.58 -4.74
C ASP A 428 -7.61 -8.36 -3.24
N HIS A 429 -8.68 -8.27 -2.43
CA HIS A 429 -8.56 -8.21 -0.97
C HIS A 429 -7.98 -9.50 -0.38
N GLN A 430 -8.47 -10.67 -0.82
CA GLN A 430 -7.93 -11.97 -0.41
C GLN A 430 -6.49 -12.16 -0.88
N ARG A 431 -6.15 -11.67 -2.07
CA ARG A 431 -4.77 -11.68 -2.58
C ARG A 431 -3.86 -10.81 -1.74
N GLN A 432 -4.27 -9.60 -1.36
CA GLN A 432 -3.48 -8.72 -0.47
C GLN A 432 -3.28 -9.33 0.93
N GLN A 433 -4.31 -9.98 1.48
CA GLN A 433 -4.18 -10.73 2.74
C GLN A 433 -3.21 -11.91 2.60
N GLY A 434 -3.25 -12.63 1.47
CA GLY A 434 -2.31 -13.69 1.14
C GLY A 434 -0.88 -13.20 0.97
N GLU A 435 -0.67 -12.09 0.26
CA GLU A 435 0.64 -11.46 0.07
C GLU A 435 1.22 -10.95 1.40
N SER A 436 0.38 -10.41 2.30
CA SER A 436 0.80 -10.02 3.66
C SER A 436 1.21 -11.22 4.51
N THR A 437 0.46 -12.34 4.45
CA THR A 437 0.80 -13.55 5.21
C THR A 437 2.02 -14.28 4.64
N ILE A 438 2.24 -14.21 3.33
CA ILE A 438 3.47 -14.71 2.69
C ILE A 438 4.65 -13.84 3.12
N ALA A 439 4.54 -12.51 3.07
CA ALA A 439 5.61 -11.60 3.50
C ALA A 439 5.97 -11.79 4.99
N GLU A 440 4.98 -11.97 5.87
CA GLU A 440 5.23 -12.29 7.28
C GLU A 440 5.93 -13.64 7.47
N ARG A 441 5.58 -14.65 6.66
CA ARG A 441 6.25 -15.95 6.69
C ARG A 441 7.67 -15.90 6.13
N ASP A 442 7.88 -15.16 5.05
CA ASP A 442 9.21 -14.95 4.47
C ASP A 442 10.12 -14.23 5.48
N GLN A 443 9.60 -13.22 6.18
CA GLN A 443 10.33 -12.55 7.27
C GLN A 443 10.63 -13.50 8.44
N GLN A 444 9.70 -14.38 8.81
CA GLN A 444 9.94 -15.41 9.84
C GLN A 444 10.97 -16.45 9.38
N ILE A 445 10.98 -16.82 8.10
CA ILE A 445 11.96 -17.75 7.52
C ILE A 445 13.33 -17.09 7.44
N GLU A 446 13.43 -15.84 7.01
CA GLU A 446 14.68 -15.07 6.99
C GLU A 446 15.26 -14.91 8.40
N GLU A 447 14.43 -14.58 9.39
CA GLU A 447 14.89 -14.49 10.78
C GLU A 447 15.30 -15.87 11.33
N ALA A 448 14.58 -16.94 10.99
CA ALA A 448 14.98 -18.30 11.36
C ALA A 448 16.28 -18.75 10.68
N LEU A 449 16.52 -18.35 9.44
CA LEU A 449 17.77 -18.59 8.72
C LEU A 449 18.91 -17.79 9.33
N ARG A 450 18.69 -16.51 9.67
CA ARG A 450 19.67 -15.67 10.37
C ARG A 450 20.05 -16.24 11.73
N GLN A 451 19.07 -16.67 12.52
CA GLN A 451 19.30 -17.35 13.80
C GLN A 451 20.01 -18.69 13.63
N LYS A 452 19.76 -19.40 12.53
CA LYS A 452 20.47 -20.64 12.20
C LYS A 452 21.92 -20.36 11.83
N GLU A 453 22.20 -19.35 11.01
CA GLU A 453 23.56 -18.93 10.64
C GLU A 453 24.33 -18.42 11.86
N GLU A 454 23.70 -17.62 12.73
CA GLU A 454 24.29 -17.18 14.00
C GLU A 454 24.63 -18.39 14.89
N ARG A 455 23.74 -19.39 14.99
CA ARG A 455 24.01 -20.62 15.73
C ARG A 455 25.06 -21.52 15.06
N GLU A 456 25.13 -21.56 13.74
CA GLU A 456 26.18 -22.30 13.01
C GLU A 456 27.55 -21.63 13.22
N LEU A 457 27.63 -20.30 13.19
CA LEU A 457 28.84 -19.54 13.52
C LEU A 457 29.22 -19.69 15.00
N GLU A 458 28.24 -19.72 15.90
CA GLU A 458 28.46 -19.97 17.32
C GLU A 458 28.92 -21.41 17.56
N LEU A 459 28.36 -22.40 16.84
CA LEU A 459 28.82 -23.79 16.86
C LEU A 459 30.23 -23.95 16.27
N GLU A 460 30.56 -23.25 15.19
CA GLU A 460 31.92 -23.24 14.64
C GLU A 460 32.90 -22.60 15.62
N ARG A 461 32.51 -21.48 16.24
CA ARG A 461 33.31 -20.82 17.28
C ARG A 461 33.50 -21.72 18.50
N VAL A 462 32.44 -22.36 18.98
CA VAL A 462 32.49 -23.32 20.09
C VAL A 462 33.30 -24.55 19.70
N SER A 463 33.20 -25.04 18.47
CA SER A 463 34.01 -26.17 17.98
C SER A 463 35.49 -25.80 17.87
N LEU A 464 35.81 -24.57 17.45
CA LEU A 464 37.17 -24.06 17.40
C LEU A 464 37.74 -23.81 18.79
N GLU A 465 36.91 -23.29 19.71
CA GLU A 465 37.24 -23.15 21.13
C GLU A 465 37.39 -24.53 21.80
N LEU A 466 36.62 -25.54 21.40
CA LEU A 466 36.68 -26.89 21.95
C LEU A 466 37.90 -27.65 21.44
N GLU A 467 38.29 -27.51 20.17
CA GLU A 467 39.58 -28.00 19.66
C GLU A 467 40.76 -27.26 20.29
N LYS A 468 40.67 -25.94 20.46
CA LYS A 468 41.67 -25.17 21.20
C LYS A 468 41.77 -25.61 22.67
N VAL A 469 40.63 -25.89 23.32
CA VAL A 469 40.58 -26.42 24.69
C VAL A 469 41.12 -27.84 24.74
N LYS A 470 40.96 -28.67 23.70
CA LYS A 470 41.47 -30.04 23.62
C LYS A 470 42.98 -30.08 23.38
N GLU A 471 43.50 -29.18 22.52
CA GLU A 471 44.94 -28.92 22.38
C GLU A 471 45.52 -28.34 23.67
N GLU A 472 44.82 -27.41 24.33
CA GLU A 472 45.20 -26.89 25.65
C GLU A 472 45.10 -27.95 26.76
N LEU A 473 44.16 -28.89 26.69
CA LEU A 473 43.97 -29.95 27.69
C LEU A 473 45.06 -31.01 27.56
N THR A 474 45.48 -31.33 26.34
CA THR A 474 46.60 -32.26 26.07
C THR A 474 47.95 -31.65 26.45
N THR A 475 48.16 -30.36 26.19
CA THR A 475 49.35 -29.62 26.70
C THR A 475 49.29 -29.37 28.21
N LYS A 476 48.12 -29.06 28.78
CA LYS A 476 47.94 -28.88 30.23
C LYS A 476 47.98 -30.20 31.00
N SER A 477 47.63 -31.34 30.41
CA SER A 477 47.75 -32.66 31.04
C SER A 477 49.22 -33.05 31.26
N LEU A 478 50.09 -32.75 30.29
CA LEU A 478 51.55 -32.90 30.40
C LEU A 478 52.17 -31.85 31.35
N ALA A 479 51.66 -30.61 31.34
CA ALA A 479 52.09 -29.56 32.25
C ALA A 479 51.58 -29.76 33.69
N LEU A 480 50.42 -30.40 33.92
CA LEU A 480 49.84 -30.62 35.26
C LEU A 480 50.67 -31.57 36.11
N THR A 481 51.39 -32.51 35.48
CA THR A 481 52.38 -33.36 36.16
C THR A 481 53.66 -32.61 36.54
N GLU A 482 54.06 -31.55 35.82
CA GLU A 482 55.17 -30.66 36.19
C GLU A 482 54.75 -29.51 37.13
N ILE A 483 53.52 -29.01 37.02
CA ILE A 483 52.94 -27.92 37.83
C ILE A 483 52.63 -28.39 39.26
N LYS A 484 52.35 -29.68 39.49
CA LYS A 484 52.15 -30.21 40.84
C LYS A 484 53.42 -30.14 41.70
N ASP A 485 54.59 -30.29 41.06
CA ASP A 485 55.89 -30.16 41.72
C ASP A 485 56.37 -28.70 41.76
N GLN A 486 55.94 -27.85 40.82
CA GLN A 486 56.23 -26.39 40.80
C GLN A 486 55.32 -25.57 41.75
N GLN A 487 54.06 -25.96 41.98
CA GLN A 487 53.11 -25.25 42.87
C GLN A 487 53.50 -25.30 44.35
N GLN A 488 54.22 -26.33 44.79
CA GLN A 488 54.81 -26.35 46.14
C GLN A 488 55.99 -25.36 46.28
N SER A 489 56.74 -25.11 45.21
CA SER A 489 57.79 -24.08 45.15
C SER A 489 57.20 -22.66 45.15
N ASP A 490 56.18 -22.41 44.31
CA ASP A 490 55.64 -21.06 44.08
C ASP A 490 54.74 -20.54 45.21
N SER A 491 54.09 -21.42 45.98
CA SER A 491 53.34 -20.99 47.18
C SER A 491 54.26 -20.43 48.28
N THR A 492 55.49 -20.95 48.35
CA THR A 492 56.51 -20.51 49.32
C THR A 492 57.13 -19.18 48.89
N ALA A 493 57.36 -19.01 47.58
CA ALA A 493 57.85 -17.76 47.00
C ALA A 493 56.81 -16.61 47.09
N ASN A 494 55.54 -16.88 46.79
CA ASN A 494 54.47 -15.90 46.90
C ASN A 494 54.23 -15.44 48.34
N LYS A 495 54.32 -16.36 49.31
CA LYS A 495 54.25 -16.00 50.73
C LYS A 495 55.41 -15.08 51.15
N ALA A 496 56.63 -15.35 50.69
CA ALA A 496 57.79 -14.50 50.96
C ALA A 496 57.67 -13.10 50.31
N ILE A 497 57.09 -13.01 49.11
CA ILE A 497 56.81 -11.72 48.45
C ILE A 497 55.74 -10.94 49.22
N GLN A 498 54.66 -11.61 49.64
CA GLN A 498 53.60 -10.98 50.45
C GLN A 498 54.15 -10.46 51.79
N GLU A 499 54.99 -11.24 52.47
CA GLU A 499 55.66 -10.81 53.71
C GLU A 499 56.61 -9.62 53.49
N ARG A 500 57.30 -9.57 52.35
CA ARG A 500 58.17 -8.44 52.00
C ARG A 500 57.37 -7.17 51.69
N LEU A 501 56.29 -7.28 50.93
CA LEU A 501 55.38 -6.17 50.64
C LEU A 501 54.70 -5.66 51.92
N ALA A 502 54.27 -6.57 52.80
CA ALA A 502 53.70 -6.20 54.10
C ALA A 502 54.67 -5.34 54.91
N LYS A 503 55.96 -5.73 54.96
CA LYS A 503 57.01 -4.94 55.63
C LYS A 503 57.23 -3.56 54.99
N ILE A 504 57.14 -3.47 53.66
CA ILE A 504 57.27 -2.19 52.95
C ILE A 504 56.08 -1.27 53.30
N PHE A 505 54.86 -1.77 53.24
CA PHE A 505 53.67 -0.98 53.56
C PHE A 505 53.62 -0.58 55.05
N MET A 506 54.04 -1.47 55.96
CA MET A 506 54.24 -1.13 57.38
C MET A 506 55.23 0.02 57.56
N ALA A 507 56.36 -0.01 56.85
CA ALA A 507 57.36 1.05 56.94
C ALA A 507 56.83 2.38 56.37
N GLN A 508 56.04 2.34 55.28
CA GLN A 508 55.45 3.51 54.64
C GLN A 508 54.32 4.15 55.46
N SER A 509 53.59 3.36 56.23
CA SER A 509 52.53 3.86 57.12
C SER A 509 53.05 4.44 58.43
N GLY A 510 54.34 4.24 58.75
CA GLY A 510 54.93 4.68 60.02
C GLY A 510 54.67 3.74 61.20
N CYS A 511 53.88 2.67 61.00
CA CYS A 511 53.53 1.73 62.06
C CYS A 511 54.68 0.76 62.37
N GLN A 512 55.33 0.95 63.53
CA GLN A 512 56.39 0.03 63.99
C GLN A 512 55.87 -1.14 64.84
N GLN A 513 54.64 -1.08 65.35
CA GLN A 513 54.11 -2.03 66.36
C GLN A 513 52.97 -2.95 65.89
N SER A 514 52.52 -2.86 64.63
CA SER A 514 51.38 -3.65 64.15
C SER A 514 51.72 -5.12 63.84
N ASP A 515 50.77 -6.02 64.08
CA ASP A 515 50.86 -7.44 63.69
C ASP A 515 51.05 -7.58 62.16
N ILE A 516 52.15 -8.20 61.74
CA ILE A 516 52.44 -8.50 60.33
C ILE A 516 51.31 -9.33 59.69
N GLY A 517 50.59 -10.12 60.49
CA GLY A 517 49.42 -10.88 60.05
C GLY A 517 48.31 -10.00 59.48
N ARG A 518 48.06 -8.82 60.06
CA ARG A 518 47.09 -7.85 59.53
C ARG A 518 47.53 -7.30 58.17
N TRP A 519 48.79 -6.90 58.06
CA TRP A 519 49.35 -6.39 56.80
C TRP A 519 49.43 -7.45 55.70
N LEU A 520 49.59 -8.73 56.04
CA LEU A 520 49.48 -9.81 55.07
C LEU A 520 48.08 -9.91 54.45
N THR A 521 47.02 -9.66 55.23
CA THR A 521 45.65 -9.59 54.71
C THR A 521 45.49 -8.38 53.80
N PHE A 522 45.98 -7.21 54.21
CA PHE A 522 45.98 -6.01 53.36
C PHE A 522 46.70 -6.25 52.03
N VAL A 523 47.90 -6.85 52.04
CA VAL A 523 48.67 -7.16 50.81
C VAL A 523 47.93 -8.15 49.91
N LYS A 524 47.23 -9.15 50.49
CA LYS A 524 46.42 -10.08 49.70
C LYS A 524 45.27 -9.37 48.99
N VAL A 525 44.57 -8.48 49.68
CA VAL A 525 43.50 -7.67 49.09
C VAL A 525 44.06 -6.71 48.04
N ALA A 526 45.17 -6.03 48.33
CA ALA A 526 45.84 -5.12 47.39
C ALA A 526 46.33 -5.85 46.13
N GLY A 527 46.83 -7.08 46.26
CA GLY A 527 47.22 -7.92 45.13
C GLY A 527 46.05 -8.46 44.30
N GLN A 528 44.82 -8.37 44.83
CA GLN A 528 43.57 -8.74 44.17
C GLN A 528 42.74 -7.52 43.80
N ALA A 529 43.28 -6.30 43.98
CA ALA A 529 42.51 -5.09 43.86
C ALA A 529 41.97 -4.89 42.44
N ASP A 530 40.65 -4.81 42.32
CA ASP A 530 39.96 -4.46 41.09
C ASP A 530 40.10 -2.96 40.83
N LEU A 531 40.76 -2.62 39.72
CA LEU A 531 40.79 -1.26 39.21
C LEU A 531 39.47 -0.98 38.49
N VAL A 532 38.55 -0.34 39.21
CA VAL A 532 37.26 0.03 38.65
C VAL A 532 37.41 1.36 37.92
N SER A 533 37.10 1.37 36.62
CA SER A 533 37.00 2.61 35.86
C SER A 533 35.83 3.43 36.39
N CYS A 534 36.11 4.65 36.82
CA CYS A 534 35.09 5.58 37.25
C CYS A 534 34.82 6.55 36.09
N GLY A 535 33.56 6.99 35.95
CA GLY A 535 33.13 7.85 34.84
C GLY A 535 33.89 9.18 34.77
N ASP A 536 33.67 9.94 33.69
CA ASP A 536 34.28 11.26 33.47
C ASP A 536 34.24 12.15 34.73
N GLN A 537 35.20 13.06 34.83
CA GLN A 537 35.29 14.00 35.96
C GLN A 537 33.93 14.64 36.24
N LEU A 538 33.48 14.56 37.49
CA LEU A 538 32.23 15.19 37.91
C LEU A 538 32.32 16.68 37.58
N THR A 539 31.34 17.18 36.82
CA THR A 539 31.19 18.62 36.58
C THR A 539 31.09 19.35 37.92
N ALA A 540 31.36 20.66 37.96
CA ALA A 540 31.26 21.45 39.22
C ALA A 540 29.87 21.32 39.91
N GLN A 541 28.83 20.96 39.15
CA GLN A 541 27.49 20.68 39.65
C GLN A 541 27.30 19.27 40.23
N GLY A 542 28.19 18.30 39.94
CA GLY A 542 28.12 16.92 40.42
C GLY A 542 29.04 16.59 41.60
N ARG A 543 29.93 17.50 42.01
CA ARG A 543 30.87 17.29 43.12
C ARG A 543 30.13 17.01 44.43
N THR A 544 30.61 16.05 45.20
CA THR A 544 30.13 15.79 46.56
C THR A 544 30.59 16.91 47.50
N TRP A 545 29.90 17.11 48.62
CA TRP A 545 30.47 17.92 49.68
C TRP A 545 31.57 17.13 50.37
N THR A 546 32.65 17.82 50.74
CA THR A 546 33.84 17.23 51.35
C THR A 546 34.17 18.02 52.62
N ILE A 547 34.30 17.36 53.77
CA ILE A 547 34.78 18.05 54.98
C ILE A 547 36.24 18.41 54.76
N LEU A 548 36.55 19.70 54.75
CA LEU A 548 37.88 20.20 54.43
C LEU A 548 38.80 20.40 55.63
N GLN A 549 38.30 20.49 56.88
CA GLN A 549 39.13 20.50 58.12
C GLN A 549 38.32 20.82 59.38
N GLN A 550 38.87 20.43 60.54
CA GLN A 550 38.79 21.22 61.77
C GLN A 550 39.94 22.24 61.81
N TRP A 551 39.63 23.49 62.18
CA TRP A 551 40.63 24.54 62.28
C TRP A 551 41.49 24.51 63.57
N ASP A 552 41.50 23.48 64.42
CA ASP A 552 42.22 23.57 65.72
C ASP A 552 43.60 22.90 65.78
N SER A 553 44.05 22.17 64.75
CA SER A 553 45.37 21.53 64.78
C SER A 553 46.45 22.44 64.17
N GLN A 554 47.22 23.10 65.05
CA GLN A 554 48.50 23.77 64.71
C GLN A 554 49.53 22.82 64.06
N THR A 555 49.24 21.51 64.05
CA THR A 555 50.06 20.42 63.52
C THR A 555 49.85 20.11 62.05
N VAL A 556 48.88 20.73 61.33
CA VAL A 556 48.85 20.66 59.86
C VAL A 556 49.87 21.64 59.27
N THR A 557 51.10 21.59 59.75
CA THR A 557 52.25 22.22 59.10
C THR A 557 52.38 21.65 57.70
N SER A 558 52.09 22.47 56.69
CA SER A 558 52.75 22.50 55.37
C SER A 558 53.41 21.19 54.92
N LEU A 559 52.64 20.11 54.85
CA LEU A 559 53.11 18.84 54.29
C LEU A 559 53.01 18.97 52.77
N SER A 560 54.09 19.54 52.22
CA SER A 560 54.65 19.36 50.88
C SER A 560 53.70 18.75 49.83
N ALA A 561 53.52 19.49 48.74
CA ALA A 561 52.82 19.18 47.49
C ALA A 561 53.26 17.90 46.72
N ALA A 562 53.61 16.83 47.42
CA ALA A 562 53.68 15.51 46.83
C ALA A 562 52.24 15.05 46.61
N VAL A 563 51.89 14.77 45.35
CA VAL A 563 50.64 14.14 44.98
C VAL A 563 50.70 12.71 45.51
N ASP A 564 50.26 12.49 46.75
CA ASP A 564 50.13 11.14 47.31
C ASP A 564 49.13 10.36 46.42
N THR A 565 49.50 9.16 45.96
CA THR A 565 48.55 8.32 45.20
C THR A 565 47.46 7.78 46.12
N VAL A 566 46.33 7.33 45.57
CA VAL A 566 45.25 6.71 46.37
C VAL A 566 45.76 5.50 47.15
N GLU A 567 46.66 4.71 46.55
CA GLU A 567 47.28 3.56 47.20
C GLU A 567 48.13 3.96 48.40
N GLU A 568 48.92 5.03 48.28
CA GLU A 568 49.73 5.55 49.39
C GLU A 568 48.86 6.06 50.55
N LEU A 569 47.78 6.77 50.22
CA LEU A 569 46.80 7.23 51.20
C LEU A 569 46.10 6.05 51.91
N LEU A 570 45.73 5.00 51.17
CA LEU A 570 45.12 3.79 51.73
C LEU A 570 46.08 3.02 52.64
N VAL A 571 47.37 2.93 52.28
CA VAL A 571 48.40 2.30 53.12
C VAL A 571 48.56 3.07 54.43
N ARG A 572 48.67 4.40 54.38
CA ARG A 572 48.79 5.23 55.58
C ARG A 572 47.54 5.14 56.46
N LEU A 573 46.36 5.23 55.86
CA LEU A 573 45.08 5.12 56.57
C LEU A 573 44.93 3.75 57.24
N TYR A 574 45.27 2.67 56.53
CA TYR A 574 45.24 1.32 57.11
C TYR A 574 46.21 1.16 58.28
N GLY A 575 47.39 1.78 58.22
CA GLY A 575 48.32 1.81 59.34
C GLY A 575 47.74 2.49 60.58
N LYS A 576 47.17 3.69 60.41
CA LYS A 576 46.50 4.42 61.50
C LYS A 576 45.38 3.63 62.16
N VAL A 577 44.55 2.97 61.35
CA VAL A 577 43.53 2.03 61.83
C VAL A 577 44.15 0.85 62.59
N GLY A 578 45.32 0.39 62.18
CA GLY A 578 46.08 -0.64 62.89
C GLY A 578 46.51 -0.24 64.31
N GLU A 579 46.80 1.05 64.53
CA GLU A 579 47.20 1.64 65.82
C GLU A 579 46.00 1.90 66.75
N THR A 580 44.77 1.73 66.26
CA THR A 580 43.51 1.94 66.99
C THR A 580 43.27 3.38 67.45
N GLU A 581 43.99 4.34 66.87
CA GLU A 581 43.85 5.77 67.15
C GLU A 581 43.09 6.45 66.00
N MET A 582 42.07 7.24 66.35
CA MET A 582 41.37 8.14 65.43
C MET A 582 41.78 9.56 65.82
N ASP A 583 42.74 10.12 65.11
CA ASP A 583 43.33 11.43 65.36
C ASP A 583 43.08 12.40 64.18
N ASP A 584 43.56 13.63 64.31
CA ASP A 584 43.48 14.63 63.23
C ASP A 584 44.17 14.17 61.93
N GLU A 585 45.23 13.36 62.04
CA GLU A 585 45.92 12.81 60.87
C GLU A 585 45.04 11.80 60.12
N THR A 586 44.28 10.98 60.85
CA THR A 586 43.32 10.03 60.27
C THR A 586 42.19 10.77 59.53
N ILE A 587 41.68 11.86 60.10
CA ILE A 587 40.72 12.74 59.43
C ILE A 587 41.32 13.32 58.14
N ASP A 588 42.57 13.81 58.19
CA ASP A 588 43.26 14.37 57.02
C ASP A 588 43.49 13.31 55.92
N LEU A 589 43.86 12.09 56.28
CA LEU A 589 44.05 10.99 55.32
C LEU A 589 42.74 10.64 54.60
N VAL A 590 41.63 10.54 55.34
CA VAL A 590 40.30 10.31 54.73
C VAL A 590 39.92 11.47 53.82
N ARG A 591 40.17 12.71 54.22
CA ARG A 591 39.94 13.90 53.39
C ARG A 591 40.73 13.84 52.08
N ARG A 592 42.05 13.59 52.14
CA ARG A 592 42.88 13.47 50.95
C ARG A 592 42.40 12.34 50.04
N LEU A 593 41.96 11.23 50.62
CA LEU A 593 41.41 10.10 49.88
C LEU A 593 40.13 10.49 49.11
N VAL A 594 39.23 11.25 49.73
CA VAL A 594 38.03 11.80 49.06
C VAL A 594 38.44 12.71 47.89
N VAL A 595 39.34 13.66 48.12
CA VAL A 595 39.80 14.61 47.08
C VAL A 595 40.49 13.88 45.92
N SER A 596 41.35 12.92 46.21
CA SER A 596 42.01 12.10 45.19
C SER A 596 41.00 11.26 44.41
N ALA A 597 40.01 10.66 45.09
CA ALA A 597 38.95 9.90 44.45
C ALA A 597 38.02 10.75 43.55
N GLU A 598 37.96 12.07 43.73
CA GLU A 598 37.21 12.96 42.82
C GLU A 598 37.90 13.15 41.47
N THR A 599 39.23 13.02 41.41
CA THR A 599 40.04 13.40 40.25
C THR A 599 40.57 12.21 39.45
N ILE A 600 40.75 11.06 40.10
CA ILE A 600 41.37 9.89 39.48
C ILE A 600 40.35 9.13 38.60
N GLY A 601 40.83 8.54 37.50
CA GLY A 601 40.01 7.78 36.54
C GLY A 601 39.76 6.32 36.95
N GLN A 602 40.60 5.75 37.80
CA GLN A 602 40.48 4.37 38.30
C GLN A 602 40.68 4.32 39.82
N VAL A 603 39.82 3.61 40.53
CA VAL A 603 39.91 3.43 41.98
C VAL A 603 40.09 1.94 42.29
N PRO A 604 41.06 1.55 43.15
CA PRO A 604 41.21 0.17 43.61
C PRO A 604 40.07 -0.18 44.59
N PHE A 605 38.90 -0.54 44.06
CA PHE A 605 37.63 -0.53 44.79
C PHE A 605 37.61 -1.51 45.97
N SER A 606 38.02 -2.76 45.76
CA SER A 606 38.12 -3.76 46.83
C SER A 606 39.09 -3.36 47.94
N LEU A 607 40.19 -2.68 47.60
CA LEU A 607 41.13 -2.17 48.60
C LEU A 607 40.51 -1.03 49.42
N VAL A 608 39.85 -0.07 48.74
CA VAL A 608 39.12 1.00 49.41
C VAL A 608 38.01 0.45 50.31
N ARG A 609 37.20 -0.49 49.81
CA ARG A 609 36.14 -1.17 50.57
C ARG A 609 36.69 -1.87 51.81
N PHE A 610 37.84 -2.55 51.68
CA PHE A 610 38.50 -3.22 52.79
C PHE A 610 38.97 -2.23 53.86
N VAL A 611 39.67 -1.15 53.47
CA VAL A 611 40.13 -0.11 54.42
C VAL A 611 38.96 0.61 55.09
N ILE A 612 37.88 0.93 54.35
CA ILE A 612 36.65 1.50 54.95
C ILE A 612 36.05 0.55 55.98
N GLY A 613 35.98 -0.74 55.69
CA GLY A 613 35.48 -1.75 56.62
C GLY A 613 36.28 -1.82 57.93
N GLU A 614 37.60 -1.69 57.83
CA GLU A 614 38.49 -1.68 59.00
C GLU A 614 38.35 -0.36 59.80
N CYS A 615 38.22 0.78 59.11
CA CYS A 615 37.95 2.06 59.77
C CYS A 615 36.61 2.01 60.53
N LEU A 616 35.56 1.48 59.90
CA LEU A 616 34.23 1.34 60.50
C LEU A 616 34.27 0.55 61.81
N GLY A 617 35.05 -0.54 61.86
CA GLY A 617 35.20 -1.35 63.08
C GLY A 617 35.85 -0.61 64.26
N LEU A 618 36.54 0.51 64.01
CA LEU A 618 37.04 1.42 65.04
C LEU A 618 36.04 2.53 65.36
N VAL A 619 35.46 3.14 64.33
CA VAL A 619 34.45 4.19 64.51
C VAL A 619 33.29 3.67 65.37
N GLU A 620 32.82 2.44 65.15
CA GLU A 620 31.73 1.85 65.95
C GLU A 620 32.06 1.66 67.44
N LYS A 621 33.36 1.67 67.79
CA LYS A 621 33.83 1.49 69.17
C LYS A 621 34.11 2.81 69.87
N SER A 622 34.11 3.93 69.16
CA SER A 622 34.40 5.25 69.70
C SER A 622 33.23 6.20 69.45
N SER A 623 32.85 6.95 70.49
CA SER A 623 31.86 8.03 70.39
C SER A 623 32.53 9.41 70.42
N ASP A 624 33.84 9.47 70.22
CA ASP A 624 34.59 10.72 70.21
C ASP A 624 34.38 11.49 68.91
N TYR A 625 34.71 12.79 68.92
CA TYR A 625 34.52 13.62 67.75
C TYR A 625 35.31 13.12 66.53
N HIS A 626 36.54 12.61 66.72
CA HIS A 626 37.35 12.15 65.59
C HIS A 626 36.71 10.94 64.92
N ALA A 627 36.17 9.98 65.67
CA ALA A 627 35.44 8.86 65.10
C ALA A 627 34.24 9.34 64.26
N VAL A 628 33.43 10.27 64.77
CA VAL A 628 32.28 10.81 64.01
C VAL A 628 32.74 11.57 62.76
N ALA A 629 33.84 12.34 62.84
CA ALA A 629 34.41 13.05 61.70
C ALA A 629 34.97 12.10 60.63
N VAL A 630 35.67 11.03 61.05
CA VAL A 630 36.13 9.96 60.17
C VAL A 630 34.94 9.25 59.53
N ALA A 631 33.90 8.90 60.31
CA ALA A 631 32.68 8.29 59.78
C ALA A 631 32.06 9.14 58.67
N PHE A 632 31.97 10.45 58.89
CA PHE A 632 31.45 11.38 57.91
C PHE A 632 32.34 11.45 56.64
N GLY A 633 33.66 11.47 56.80
CA GLY A 633 34.58 11.43 55.65
C GLY A 633 34.47 10.11 54.85
N LEU A 634 34.31 8.97 55.54
CA LEU A 634 34.08 7.69 54.88
C LEU A 634 32.72 7.67 54.17
N TYR A 635 31.69 8.28 54.75
CA TYR A 635 30.38 8.43 54.11
C TYR A 635 30.49 9.22 52.80
N GLN A 636 31.26 10.32 52.80
CA GLN A 636 31.52 11.11 51.60
C GLN A 636 32.25 10.29 50.54
N LEU A 637 33.28 9.53 50.93
CA LEU A 637 34.02 8.65 50.03
C LEU A 637 33.12 7.57 49.41
N VAL A 638 32.31 6.89 50.23
CA VAL A 638 31.36 5.87 49.75
C VAL A 638 30.33 6.47 48.81
N SER A 639 29.78 7.64 49.15
CA SER A 639 28.82 8.36 48.30
C SER A 639 29.43 8.78 46.96
N LEU A 640 30.69 9.20 46.97
CA LEU A 640 31.43 9.54 45.76
C LEU A 640 31.65 8.32 44.87
N ILE A 641 32.05 7.19 45.46
CA ILE A 641 32.24 5.93 44.75
C ILE A 641 30.92 5.43 44.15
N SER A 642 29.83 5.46 44.93
CA SER A 642 28.48 5.09 44.45
C SER A 642 28.06 5.88 43.22
N ARG A 643 28.41 7.17 43.16
CA ARG A 643 28.09 8.05 42.04
C ARG A 643 28.98 7.84 40.83
N ARG A 644 30.29 7.64 41.05
CA ARG A 644 31.27 7.60 39.95
C ARG A 644 31.51 6.21 39.39
N CYS A 645 31.22 5.17 40.16
CA CYS A 645 31.58 3.81 39.84
C CYS A 645 30.32 2.94 40.02
N SER A 646 30.01 2.04 39.08
CA SER A 646 28.76 1.26 39.05
C SER A 646 28.72 0.10 40.07
N GLN A 647 29.48 0.21 41.16
CA GLN A 647 29.65 -0.83 42.16
C GLN A 647 28.66 -0.66 43.31
N ASP A 648 28.17 -1.78 43.83
CA ASP A 648 27.25 -1.78 44.97
C ASP A 648 28.01 -1.50 46.28
N VAL A 649 27.81 -0.29 46.79
CA VAL A 649 28.27 0.18 48.11
C VAL A 649 27.11 0.48 49.05
N GLY A 650 25.89 0.06 48.70
CA GLY A 650 24.68 0.40 49.45
C GLY A 650 24.73 -0.02 50.91
N GLU A 651 25.31 -1.19 51.20
CA GLU A 651 25.49 -1.70 52.56
C GLU A 651 26.40 -0.79 53.42
N LEU A 652 27.55 -0.36 52.87
CA LEU A 652 28.47 0.53 53.58
C LEU A 652 27.84 1.92 53.78
N GLN A 653 27.15 2.42 52.77
CA GLN A 653 26.47 3.70 52.83
C GLN A 653 25.39 3.68 53.92
N GLN A 654 24.51 2.67 53.94
CA GLN A 654 23.47 2.53 54.95
C GLN A 654 24.04 2.39 56.36
N ARG A 655 25.14 1.66 56.52
CA ARG A 655 25.81 1.51 57.82
C ARG A 655 26.35 2.84 58.33
N LEU A 656 27.02 3.61 57.47
CA LEU A 656 27.52 4.95 57.79
C LEU A 656 26.39 5.94 58.05
N GLU A 657 25.32 5.92 57.26
CA GLU A 657 24.12 6.74 57.48
C GLU A 657 23.47 6.44 58.81
N SER A 658 23.31 5.15 59.16
CA SER A 658 22.76 4.74 60.46
C SER A 658 23.59 5.29 61.61
N MET A 659 24.93 5.22 61.52
CA MET A 659 25.83 5.74 62.55
C MET A 659 25.78 7.27 62.68
N LEU A 660 25.62 7.98 61.55
CA LEU A 660 25.57 9.44 61.51
C LEU A 660 24.16 10.01 61.72
N SER A 661 23.12 9.18 61.70
CA SER A 661 21.71 9.62 61.74
C SER A 661 21.26 10.19 63.09
N ASP A 662 22.11 10.16 64.11
CA ASP A 662 21.82 10.78 65.39
C ASP A 662 21.82 12.32 65.27
N GLN A 663 20.61 12.88 65.27
CA GLN A 663 20.34 14.32 65.12
C GLN A 663 20.92 15.16 66.26
N SER A 664 21.25 14.55 67.40
CA SER A 664 21.90 15.27 68.50
C SER A 664 23.27 15.82 68.08
N THR A 665 23.95 15.16 67.15
CA THR A 665 25.28 15.58 66.71
C THR A 665 25.21 16.64 65.60
N SER A 666 26.12 17.62 65.67
CA SER A 666 26.28 18.61 64.59
C SER A 666 26.57 17.99 63.21
N LEU A 667 27.27 16.84 63.16
CA LEU A 667 27.55 16.10 61.93
C LEU A 667 26.32 15.35 61.40
N GLY A 668 25.47 14.78 62.27
CA GLY A 668 24.19 14.19 61.86
C GLY A 668 23.21 15.24 61.35
N THR A 669 23.19 16.42 61.97
CA THR A 669 22.47 17.59 61.46
C THR A 669 22.98 18.00 60.06
N LEU A 670 24.30 18.03 59.83
CA LEU A 670 24.86 18.28 58.50
C LEU A 670 24.44 17.23 57.49
N LEU A 671 24.47 15.95 57.86
CA LEU A 671 24.05 14.87 56.98
C LEU A 671 22.61 15.05 56.53
N LEU A 672 21.70 15.41 57.45
CA LEU A 672 20.31 15.71 57.13
C LEU A 672 20.14 16.94 56.23
N LEU A 673 20.95 17.99 56.44
CA LEU A 673 20.93 19.19 55.60
C LEU A 673 21.44 18.92 54.18
N LEU A 674 22.46 18.07 54.06
CA LEU A 674 22.96 17.60 52.77
C LEU A 674 21.92 16.70 52.10
N GLY A 675 21.23 15.83 52.84
CA GLY A 675 20.22 14.94 52.28
C GLY A 675 20.77 13.97 51.23
N SER A 676 19.87 13.24 50.57
CA SER A 676 20.23 12.22 49.58
C SER A 676 20.78 12.79 48.26
N ASP A 677 20.58 14.09 48.01
CA ASP A 677 21.15 14.77 46.85
C ASP A 677 22.61 15.21 47.08
N ASN A 678 23.20 14.89 48.25
CA ASN A 678 24.48 15.39 48.73
C ASN A 678 24.57 16.91 48.57
N GLY A 679 23.59 17.63 49.12
CA GLY A 679 23.57 19.07 49.33
C GLY A 679 23.43 19.92 48.07
N LEU A 680 22.95 19.38 46.96
CA LEU A 680 22.67 20.18 45.75
C LEU A 680 21.53 21.16 45.98
N GLY A 681 20.43 20.69 46.59
CA GLY A 681 19.32 21.51 47.04
C GLY A 681 19.73 22.49 48.14
N LEU A 682 20.66 22.09 49.02
CA LEU A 682 21.17 22.95 50.09
C LEU A 682 21.82 24.23 49.53
N LYS A 683 22.70 24.12 48.53
CA LYS A 683 23.34 25.31 47.90
C LYS A 683 22.32 26.27 47.33
N GLY A 684 21.32 25.74 46.63
CA GLY A 684 20.25 26.53 46.01
C GLY A 684 19.44 27.31 47.05
N ARG A 685 19.16 26.68 48.20
CA ARG A 685 18.44 27.32 49.32
C ARG A 685 19.27 28.43 49.96
N ILE A 686 20.55 28.15 50.26
CA ILE A 686 21.46 29.12 50.87
C ILE A 686 21.62 30.37 50.00
N ARG A 687 21.92 30.21 48.69
CA ARG A 687 22.10 31.35 47.77
C ARG A 687 20.83 32.18 47.56
N LYS A 688 19.66 31.60 47.82
CA LYS A 688 18.35 32.29 47.76
C LYS A 688 17.97 32.95 49.10
N GLY A 689 18.81 32.84 50.14
CA GLY A 689 18.50 33.31 51.48
C GLY A 689 17.30 32.60 52.11
N GLN A 690 17.02 31.36 51.68
CA GLN A 690 15.92 30.57 52.25
C GLN A 690 16.33 30.00 53.61
N GLU A 691 15.38 30.01 54.54
CA GLU A 691 15.55 29.40 55.86
C GLU A 691 15.83 27.90 55.71
N LEU A 692 16.87 27.42 56.41
CA LEU A 692 17.24 26.01 56.40
C LEU A 692 16.50 25.31 57.53
N SER A 693 15.53 24.46 57.19
CA SER A 693 14.81 23.64 58.17
C SER A 693 15.18 22.17 58.05
N LEU A 694 15.37 21.51 59.19
CA LEU A 694 15.43 20.04 59.28
C LEU A 694 14.04 19.42 59.08
N PRO A 695 13.93 18.11 58.79
CA PRO A 695 12.64 17.42 58.60
C PRO A 695 11.66 17.58 59.78
N GLU A 696 12.16 17.80 60.99
CA GLU A 696 11.36 18.01 62.20
C GLU A 696 10.95 19.47 62.43
N GLY A 697 11.22 20.36 61.47
CA GLY A 697 10.90 21.78 61.56
C GLY A 697 11.90 22.61 62.38
N VAL A 698 13.01 22.01 62.83
CA VAL A 698 14.10 22.73 63.50
C VAL A 698 14.79 23.63 62.49
N VAL A 699 14.73 24.93 62.73
CA VAL A 699 15.44 25.94 61.92
C VAL A 699 16.92 25.88 62.27
N VAL A 700 17.74 25.68 61.26
CA VAL A 700 19.19 25.78 61.33
C VAL A 700 19.61 27.20 60.96
N PRO A 701 20.14 27.97 61.93
CA PRO A 701 20.66 29.30 61.68
C PRO A 701 21.79 29.26 60.63
N ALA A 702 21.62 30.03 59.55
CA ALA A 702 22.56 30.09 58.45
C ALA A 702 22.71 31.52 57.93
N ARG A 703 23.94 31.91 57.57
CA ARG A 703 24.24 33.20 56.93
C ARG A 703 25.09 33.02 55.70
N TYR A 704 24.68 33.64 54.59
CA TYR A 704 25.38 33.56 53.32
C TYR A 704 26.25 34.81 53.10
N CYS A 705 27.55 34.58 52.92
CA CYS A 705 28.56 35.58 52.62
C CYS A 705 28.75 35.62 51.09
N LEU A 706 28.05 36.55 50.43
CA LEU A 706 27.97 36.65 48.96
C LEU A 706 29.35 36.81 48.30
N GLU A 707 30.22 37.63 48.87
CA GLU A 707 31.52 37.99 48.26
C GLU A 707 32.47 36.79 48.13
N GLN A 708 32.34 35.82 49.03
CA GLN A 708 33.19 34.63 49.07
C GLN A 708 32.46 33.35 48.64
N ASP A 709 31.16 33.44 48.37
CA ASP A 709 30.28 32.30 48.10
C ASP A 709 30.36 31.21 49.21
N VAL A 710 30.30 31.68 50.46
CA VAL A 710 30.43 30.87 51.67
C VAL A 710 29.17 30.99 52.54
N ALA A 711 28.74 29.92 53.19
CA ALA A 711 27.68 29.94 54.19
C ALA A 711 28.23 29.60 55.58
N VAL A 712 27.79 30.32 56.61
CA VAL A 712 28.11 30.03 58.01
C VAL A 712 26.87 29.49 58.70
N LEU A 713 26.98 28.29 59.23
CA LEU A 713 25.95 27.54 59.93
C LEU A 713 26.29 27.44 61.41
N VAL A 714 25.29 27.63 62.26
CA VAL A 714 25.37 27.32 63.69
C VAL A 714 24.53 26.07 63.94
N LEU A 715 25.16 24.98 64.35
CA LEU A 715 24.48 23.70 64.53
C LEU A 715 24.27 23.38 66.02
N PRO A 716 23.27 22.56 66.38
CA PRO A 716 23.11 22.06 67.75
C PRO A 716 24.41 21.43 68.28
N GLU A 717 24.68 21.57 69.58
CA GLU A 717 25.86 21.03 70.27
C GLU A 717 27.24 21.49 69.77
N SER A 718 27.30 22.47 68.86
CA SER A 718 28.56 23.07 68.41
C SER A 718 29.06 24.17 69.35
N SER A 719 29.08 23.92 70.67
CA SER A 719 29.57 24.91 71.64
C SER A 719 30.98 25.40 71.28
N GLY A 720 31.10 26.68 70.97
CA GLY A 720 32.35 27.31 70.57
C GLY A 720 32.82 27.00 69.13
N PHE A 721 31.99 26.43 68.26
CA PHE A 721 32.31 26.19 66.84
C PHE A 721 31.16 26.61 65.90
N VAL A 722 31.53 27.00 64.68
CA VAL A 722 30.61 27.22 63.55
C VAL A 722 31.01 26.35 62.39
N TRP A 723 30.05 26.03 61.54
CA TRP A 723 30.27 25.25 60.33
C TRP A 723 30.25 26.16 59.11
N VAL A 724 31.29 26.11 58.31
CA VAL A 724 31.47 26.96 57.13
C VAL A 724 31.35 26.09 55.89
N LEU A 725 30.38 26.42 55.05
CA LEU A 725 30.08 25.77 53.78
C LEU A 725 30.62 26.61 52.63
N GLU A 726 31.66 26.15 51.96
CA GLU A 726 32.18 26.75 50.75
C GLU A 726 31.38 26.27 49.55
N LEU A 727 30.47 27.09 49.02
CA LEU A 727 29.49 26.64 48.03
C LEU A 727 30.12 26.39 46.65
N ALA A 728 31.23 27.07 46.36
CA ALA A 728 31.98 26.94 45.11
C ALA A 728 32.80 25.64 45.03
N THR A 729 33.43 25.24 46.15
CA THR A 729 34.30 24.05 46.24
C THR A 729 33.60 22.84 46.85
N ASN A 730 32.42 23.05 47.44
CA ASN A 730 31.67 22.07 48.24
C ASN A 730 32.42 21.67 49.50
N GLY A 731 33.27 22.57 50.00
CA GLY A 731 33.98 22.39 51.24
C GLY A 731 33.08 22.57 52.45
N ILE A 732 33.23 21.73 53.46
CA ILE A 732 32.61 21.91 54.79
C ILE A 732 33.74 22.04 55.80
N ARG A 733 33.80 23.14 56.55
CA ARG A 733 34.84 23.39 57.54
C ARG A 733 34.21 23.58 58.91
N ARG A 734 34.87 23.10 59.96
CA ARG A 734 34.49 23.39 61.34
C ARG A 734 35.47 24.41 61.91
N VAL A 735 34.96 25.60 62.19
CA VAL A 735 35.75 26.76 62.63
C VAL A 735 35.44 27.08 64.09
N LYS A 736 36.47 27.34 64.90
CA LYS A 736 36.29 27.76 66.29
C LYS A 736 35.70 29.17 66.32
N ALA A 737 34.56 29.33 66.98
CA ALA A 737 33.83 30.58 67.03
C ALA A 737 34.64 31.70 67.74
N GLY A 738 35.54 31.34 68.65
CA GLY A 738 36.47 32.27 69.30
C GLY A 738 37.53 32.90 68.38
N ARG A 739 37.56 32.55 67.09
CA ARG A 739 38.41 33.18 66.05
C ARG A 739 37.69 34.29 65.30
N LEU A 740 36.53 34.69 65.78
CA LEU A 740 35.90 35.91 65.33
C LEU A 740 36.75 37.10 65.79
N ALA A 741 37.27 37.86 64.83
CA ALA A 741 38.04 39.07 65.07
C ALA A 741 37.44 40.24 64.29
N VAL A 742 37.54 41.45 64.85
CA VAL A 742 37.23 42.70 64.13
C VAL A 742 38.55 43.25 63.60
N VAL A 743 38.64 43.43 62.29
CA VAL A 743 39.84 43.97 61.63
C VAL A 743 39.72 45.48 61.46
N GLU A 744 40.85 46.17 61.24
CA GLU A 744 40.92 47.60 60.86
C GLU A 744 40.04 47.84 59.63
N ASN A 745 38.77 48.25 59.86
CA ASN A 745 37.68 48.65 58.94
C ASN A 745 36.28 48.27 59.46
N TYR A 746 36.17 47.69 60.67
CA TYR A 746 34.90 47.20 61.26
C TYR A 746 34.30 46.00 60.50
N GLU A 747 35.10 45.30 59.71
CA GLU A 747 34.75 44.01 59.14
C GLU A 747 34.96 42.91 60.17
N TRP A 748 33.92 42.10 60.38
CA TRP A 748 34.00 40.89 61.19
C TRP A 748 34.58 39.77 60.34
N ARG A 749 35.65 39.14 60.83
CA ARG A 749 36.31 38.05 60.13
C ARG A 749 36.44 36.82 61.02
N LEU A 750 36.16 35.65 60.45
CA LEU A 750 36.64 34.40 61.02
C LEU A 750 38.05 34.17 60.51
N THR A 751 39.02 34.35 61.40
CA THR A 751 40.45 34.32 61.02
C THR A 751 40.88 32.92 60.63
N ALA A 752 41.36 32.79 59.40
CA ALA A 752 41.90 31.54 58.87
C ALA A 752 43.18 31.10 59.59
N ILE A 753 43.47 29.81 59.54
CA ILE A 753 44.84 29.33 59.85
C ILE A 753 45.69 29.53 58.61
N GLU A 754 46.94 29.93 58.83
CA GLU A 754 48.04 30.02 57.86
C GLU A 754 47.77 29.39 56.48
N GLY A 755 47.67 30.24 55.45
CA GLY A 755 47.56 29.85 54.04
C GLY A 755 46.17 29.99 53.44
N ASP A 756 45.11 29.95 54.26
CA ASP A 756 43.72 30.13 53.82
C ASP A 756 43.22 31.58 53.92
N GLN A 757 42.17 31.90 53.17
CA GLN A 757 41.52 33.22 53.23
C GLN A 757 40.59 33.35 54.45
N ASP A 758 40.69 34.46 55.17
CA ASP A 758 39.73 34.84 56.21
C ASP A 758 38.31 34.88 55.65
N ILE A 759 37.33 34.44 56.42
CA ILE A 759 35.92 34.55 56.01
C ILE A 759 35.38 35.88 56.53
N ILE A 760 35.01 36.76 55.61
CA ILE A 760 34.45 38.08 55.86
C ILE A 760 32.94 37.92 56.08
N LEU A 761 32.49 38.23 57.28
CA LEU A 761 31.08 38.20 57.64
C LEU A 761 30.44 39.57 57.32
N PRO A 762 29.20 39.61 56.81
CA PRO A 762 28.47 40.85 56.59
C PRO A 762 28.35 41.66 57.88
N SER A 763 28.72 42.94 57.83
CA SER A 763 28.75 43.82 59.00
C SER A 763 27.36 44.04 59.63
N GLU A 764 26.28 43.88 58.86
CA GLU A 764 24.90 44.00 59.32
C GLU A 764 24.44 42.82 60.18
N ASP A 765 25.15 41.68 60.14
CA ASP A 765 24.75 40.42 60.77
C ASP A 765 25.59 40.08 62.02
N TRP A 766 26.34 41.03 62.57
CA TRP A 766 27.20 40.78 63.74
C TRP A 766 26.39 40.45 65.01
N GLU A 767 25.23 41.08 65.19
CA GLU A 767 24.32 40.80 66.32
C GLU A 767 23.88 39.34 66.28
N TRP A 768 23.53 38.82 65.08
CA TRP A 768 23.20 37.42 64.89
C TRP A 768 24.36 36.50 65.28
N TYR A 769 25.59 36.83 64.89
CA TYR A 769 26.75 36.01 65.25
C TYR A 769 27.00 36.02 66.77
N CYS A 770 26.94 37.21 67.40
CA CYS A 770 27.10 37.35 68.85
C CYS A 770 25.98 36.69 69.65
N GLU A 771 24.73 36.75 69.21
CA GLU A 771 23.60 36.07 69.86
C GLU A 771 23.72 34.55 69.77
N MET A 772 24.09 34.04 68.60
CA MET A 772 24.13 32.61 68.34
C MET A 772 25.36 31.91 68.92
N ILE A 773 26.44 32.67 69.17
CA ILE A 773 27.70 32.13 69.71
C ILE A 773 27.96 32.55 71.15
N GLY A 774 27.49 33.74 71.55
CA GLY A 774 27.59 34.25 72.92
C GLY A 774 26.54 33.70 73.88
N GLY A 775 25.51 33.01 73.37
CA GLY A 775 24.53 32.28 74.18
C GLY A 775 24.98 30.87 74.63
N ALA A 776 26.18 30.42 74.24
CA ALA A 776 26.73 29.09 74.52
C ALA A 776 27.77 29.09 75.65
#